data_AF-A0A835SSG8-F1
#
_entry.id   AF-A0A835SSG8-F1
#
_cell.length_a   1.000
_cell.length_b   1.000
_cell.length_c   1.000
_cell.angle_alpha   90.00
_cell.angle_beta   90.00
_cell.angle_gamma   90.00
#
_symmetry.space_group_name_H-M   'P 1'
#
loop_
_entity.id
_entity.type
_entity.pdbx_description
1 polymer ?
#
loop_
_entity_poly.entity_id
_entity_poly.type
_entity_poly.pdbx_seq_one_letter_code
_entity_poly.pdbx_strand_id
1 'polypeptide(L)'
;MTTAPTYLVDFACYRPPEELKVVATEVEEAGKHWAMYSEEVKDFLWKVLLKSGLSSETTFLPKAVHPCHNRVPDSSVPTSLEEARVVMVGAIDELLGRTGLSPAADIDILITSNSIFCPTPSLASLVVNHYKLRSDIQAYHLGGMGCSNGTIAINLVRDLLKARPNSNLLFVATEVVSYCMYPGKDKARMVANAIFRMGGTAVLFSNRPSQAASAKYVLQHALRVHTGASDASYTSMHWSPDEAGINGIYLDKCIIEEAGKCIDMVMRGITPKIMTWQQYGEAAVHVVSTAARQLLAAGSSSKAAAAASKTAAAAEAVAAAAAAVAPGGSGKRGKAGGGGGKTLALVATSASASVLSSSPEPPAGAAKPAGGKGKGKDEEEKREPVKQQTAEEEAASVDAIRLEQEARRRSDNGTAWCGPSPSPASAPSASSSASSASDCGSPPGALSPAPSETAAAAAAPAAAAAAAAAAAAAVAAAAKGSRGPRALLAAARSAVAGAVATYRPDYTACVDHFLVHAGGYAVLKGLQSELALPDAAMIPSFAALREYGNTSASTTWYALGYTEACEGVSRGQRVFQLGVGGGMKGGCNVWRALRDVDGSTHAAWRHLGGRRITEAELPRGITQDVVRHARADEFLAGVGGARGGAKAGGNHFAAATTDDSGALLEH
;
A
#
# COMPACT_ATOMS: atom_id res chain seq x y z
N MET A 1 -22.82 16.50 -6.82
CA MET A 1 -22.18 15.60 -7.79
C MET A 1 -22.00 14.24 -7.15
N THR A 2 -22.76 13.23 -7.57
CA THR A 2 -22.46 11.83 -7.22
C THR A 2 -21.10 11.49 -7.82
N THR A 3 -20.14 11.08 -6.99
CA THR A 3 -18.80 10.71 -7.47
C THR A 3 -18.92 9.50 -8.38
N ALA A 4 -18.42 9.60 -9.62
CA ALA A 4 -18.38 8.48 -10.54
C ALA A 4 -17.68 7.27 -9.88
N PRO A 5 -18.22 6.05 -10.02
CA PRO A 5 -17.64 4.86 -9.41
C PRO A 5 -16.27 4.55 -10.03
N THR A 6 -15.36 4.02 -9.22
CA THR A 6 -14.10 3.43 -9.69
C THR A 6 -14.25 1.92 -9.69
N TYR A 7 -14.40 1.36 -10.88
CA TYR A 7 -14.48 -0.08 -11.10
C TYR A 7 -13.08 -0.65 -11.32
N LEU A 8 -12.80 -1.79 -10.68
CA LEU A 8 -11.73 -2.69 -11.10
C LEU A 8 -12.35 -3.71 -12.04
N VAL A 9 -12.01 -3.60 -13.33
CA VAL A 9 -12.58 -4.43 -14.39
C VAL A 9 -11.92 -5.81 -14.35
N ASP A 10 -10.60 -5.85 -14.52
CA ASP A 10 -9.78 -7.05 -14.38
C ASP A 10 -8.31 -6.67 -14.09
N PHE A 11 -7.48 -7.66 -13.76
CA PHE A 11 -6.03 -7.49 -13.55
C PHE A 11 -5.28 -8.79 -13.82
N ALA A 12 -4.03 -8.70 -14.24
CA ALA A 12 -3.12 -9.82 -14.45
C ALA A 12 -1.82 -9.63 -13.66
N CYS A 13 -1.27 -10.73 -13.15
CA CYS A 13 0.03 -10.76 -12.50
C CYS A 13 1.00 -11.57 -13.36
N TYR A 14 2.15 -10.98 -13.66
CA TYR A 14 3.17 -11.60 -14.49
C TYR A 14 3.64 -12.93 -13.88
N ARG A 15 3.65 -13.99 -14.68
CA ARG A 15 4.32 -15.25 -14.34
C ARG A 15 5.66 -15.26 -15.09
N PRO A 16 6.80 -15.13 -14.38
CA PRO A 16 8.10 -15.35 -15.01
C PRO A 16 8.17 -16.75 -15.62
N PRO A 17 8.95 -16.99 -16.68
CA PRO A 17 9.08 -18.32 -17.27
C PRO A 17 9.89 -19.26 -16.37
N GLU A 18 9.73 -20.57 -16.56
CA GLU A 18 10.27 -21.59 -15.64
C GLU A 18 11.80 -21.61 -15.60
N GLU A 19 12.48 -21.20 -16.68
CA GLU A 19 13.94 -21.10 -16.68
C GLU A 19 14.49 -20.04 -15.71
N LEU A 20 13.67 -19.09 -15.24
CA LEU A 20 14.08 -18.04 -14.28
C LEU A 20 13.80 -18.41 -12.83
N LYS A 21 13.33 -19.64 -12.60
CA LYS A 21 12.98 -20.14 -11.28
C LYS A 21 14.23 -20.35 -10.43
N VAL A 22 14.15 -19.89 -9.19
CA VAL A 22 15.20 -20.03 -8.19
C VAL A 22 15.02 -21.35 -7.47
N VAL A 23 15.97 -22.27 -7.70
CA VAL A 23 16.22 -23.41 -6.83
C VAL A 23 17.37 -23.02 -5.90
N ALA A 24 17.08 -22.86 -4.61
CA ALA A 24 17.98 -22.23 -3.65
C ALA A 24 19.33 -22.94 -3.56
N THR A 25 19.37 -24.26 -3.58
CA THR A 25 20.61 -25.06 -3.56
C THR A 25 21.44 -24.87 -4.83
N GLU A 26 20.80 -24.80 -5.99
CA GLU A 26 21.50 -24.54 -7.27
C GLU A 26 22.04 -23.10 -7.31
N VAL A 27 21.25 -22.15 -6.83
CA VAL A 27 21.62 -20.74 -6.74
C VAL A 27 22.72 -20.50 -5.71
N GLU A 28 22.73 -21.22 -4.59
CA GLU A 28 23.81 -21.24 -3.59
C GLU A 28 25.12 -21.73 -4.24
N GLU A 29 25.07 -22.89 -4.91
CA GLU A 29 26.24 -23.47 -5.57
C GLU A 29 26.77 -22.59 -6.70
N ALA A 30 25.88 -22.13 -7.58
CA ALA A 30 26.25 -21.22 -8.66
C ALA A 30 26.78 -19.89 -8.09
N GLY A 31 26.16 -19.34 -7.04
CA GLY A 31 26.59 -18.09 -6.41
C GLY A 31 28.03 -18.11 -5.86
N LYS A 32 28.64 -19.28 -5.65
CA LYS A 32 30.04 -19.39 -5.24
C LYS A 32 31.01 -18.74 -6.22
N HIS A 33 30.69 -18.71 -7.52
CA HIS A 33 31.54 -18.11 -8.55
C HIS A 33 31.52 -16.57 -8.57
N TRP A 34 30.54 -15.94 -7.89
CA TRP A 34 30.48 -14.48 -7.78
C TRP A 34 31.60 -13.96 -6.87
N ALA A 35 32.74 -13.64 -7.47
CA ALA A 35 33.93 -13.13 -6.81
C ALA A 35 33.73 -11.76 -6.11
N MET A 36 32.65 -11.06 -6.44
CA MET A 36 32.26 -9.81 -5.77
C MET A 36 31.83 -10.00 -4.31
N TYR A 37 31.46 -11.22 -3.90
CA TYR A 37 31.04 -11.53 -2.54
C TYR A 37 32.06 -12.42 -1.83
N SER A 38 32.43 -12.02 -0.61
CA SER A 38 33.17 -12.88 0.32
C SER A 38 32.29 -14.03 0.82
N GLU A 39 32.91 -15.07 1.38
CA GLU A 39 32.16 -16.18 2.00
C GLU A 39 31.26 -15.69 3.14
N GLU A 40 31.71 -14.72 3.95
CA GLU A 40 30.88 -14.12 5.01
C GLU A 40 29.60 -13.46 4.45
N VAL A 41 29.72 -12.77 3.32
CA VAL A 41 28.58 -12.15 2.64
C VAL A 41 27.62 -13.22 2.11
N LYS A 42 28.14 -14.27 1.48
CA LYS A 42 27.33 -15.38 0.96
C LYS A 42 26.56 -16.06 2.10
N ASP A 43 27.23 -16.32 3.22
CA ASP A 43 26.62 -16.87 4.44
C ASP A 43 25.52 -15.96 4.99
N PHE A 44 25.75 -14.64 5.01
CA PHE A 44 24.75 -13.67 5.45
C PHE A 44 23.51 -13.69 4.53
N LEU A 45 23.69 -13.59 3.22
CA LEU A 45 22.59 -13.63 2.25
C LEU A 45 21.78 -14.92 2.35
N TRP A 46 22.46 -16.05 2.56
CA TRP A 46 21.83 -17.35 2.76
C TRP A 46 20.96 -17.39 4.03
N LYS A 47 21.49 -16.88 5.15
CA LYS A 47 20.72 -16.77 6.41
C LYS A 47 19.49 -15.88 6.26
N VAL A 48 19.62 -14.76 5.56
CA VAL A 48 18.49 -13.87 5.27
C VAL A 48 17.45 -14.58 4.42
N LEU A 49 17.87 -15.29 3.36
CA LEU A 49 16.97 -16.06 2.49
C LEU A 49 16.19 -17.10 3.28
N LEU A 50 16.83 -17.89 4.15
CA LEU A 50 16.16 -18.91 4.97
C LEU A 50 15.12 -18.32 5.94
N LYS A 51 15.38 -17.12 6.48
CA LYS A 51 14.45 -16.43 7.40
C LYS A 51 13.35 -15.64 6.70
N SER A 52 13.49 -15.40 5.38
CA SER A 52 12.66 -14.47 4.62
C SER A 52 11.21 -14.93 4.39
N GLY A 53 10.95 -16.23 4.50
CA GLY A 53 9.66 -16.85 4.17
C GLY A 53 9.46 -17.12 2.67
N LEU A 54 10.47 -16.86 1.83
CA LEU A 54 10.47 -17.23 0.42
C LEU A 54 10.61 -18.74 0.26
N SER A 55 9.98 -19.28 -0.79
CA SER A 55 10.20 -20.66 -1.19
C SER A 55 11.64 -20.87 -1.67
N SER A 56 12.22 -22.00 -1.27
CA SER A 56 13.51 -22.44 -1.77
C SER A 56 13.45 -22.91 -3.22
N GLU A 57 12.26 -23.04 -3.81
CA GLU A 57 12.13 -23.63 -5.14
C GLU A 57 11.22 -22.86 -6.06
N THR A 58 10.41 -21.90 -5.59
CA THR A 58 9.31 -21.40 -6.43
C THR A 58 9.34 -19.92 -6.76
N THR A 59 10.34 -19.17 -6.28
CA THR A 59 10.53 -17.74 -6.62
C THR A 59 11.33 -17.52 -7.90
N PHE A 60 11.46 -16.28 -8.37
CA PHE A 60 12.07 -15.97 -9.67
C PHE A 60 13.05 -14.78 -9.61
N LEU A 61 14.16 -14.88 -10.34
CA LEU A 61 15.13 -13.80 -10.55
C LEU A 61 15.34 -13.56 -12.05
N PRO A 62 15.54 -12.32 -12.50
CA PRO A 62 15.82 -12.04 -13.90
C PRO A 62 17.23 -12.56 -14.24
N LYS A 63 17.45 -12.98 -15.50
CA LYS A 63 18.73 -13.53 -15.96
C LYS A 63 19.95 -12.71 -15.52
N ALA A 64 19.78 -11.38 -15.57
CA ALA A 64 20.78 -10.38 -15.21
C ALA A 64 21.41 -10.62 -13.83
N VAL A 65 20.63 -11.04 -12.84
CA VAL A 65 21.08 -11.24 -11.45
C VAL A 65 20.79 -12.65 -10.94
N HIS A 66 20.61 -13.61 -11.84
CA HIS A 66 20.38 -15.01 -11.48
C HIS A 66 21.72 -15.78 -11.53
N PRO A 67 22.25 -16.30 -10.41
CA PRO A 67 23.57 -16.95 -10.38
C PRO A 67 23.77 -18.12 -11.35
N CYS A 68 22.72 -18.91 -11.60
CA CYS A 68 22.75 -20.00 -12.57
C CYS A 68 22.83 -19.54 -14.04
N HIS A 69 22.41 -18.31 -14.35
CA HIS A 69 22.40 -17.78 -15.73
C HIS A 69 23.52 -16.79 -16.00
N ASN A 70 24.07 -16.17 -14.96
CA ASN A 70 25.05 -15.11 -15.12
C ASN A 70 26.21 -15.21 -14.11
N ARG A 71 27.44 -15.14 -14.64
CA ARG A 71 28.67 -15.17 -13.85
C ARG A 71 28.97 -13.86 -13.14
N VAL A 72 28.46 -12.75 -13.64
CA VAL A 72 28.61 -11.44 -13.02
C VAL A 72 27.29 -10.70 -13.15
N PRO A 73 26.66 -10.29 -12.05
CA PRO A 73 25.42 -9.50 -12.09
C PRO A 73 25.53 -8.29 -13.02
N ASP A 74 24.51 -8.09 -13.84
CA ASP A 74 24.39 -6.93 -14.71
C ASP A 74 23.28 -6.02 -14.23
N SER A 75 23.66 -4.87 -13.68
CA SER A 75 22.77 -3.81 -13.20
C SER A 75 22.71 -2.60 -14.15
N SER A 76 23.13 -2.78 -15.41
CA SER A 76 23.11 -1.71 -16.39
C SER A 76 21.69 -1.28 -16.77
N VAL A 77 21.53 0.00 -17.11
CA VAL A 77 20.23 0.57 -17.52
C VAL A 77 19.58 -0.21 -18.68
N PRO A 78 20.30 -0.63 -19.75
CA PRO A 78 19.69 -1.41 -20.83
C PRO A 78 19.11 -2.75 -20.35
N THR A 79 19.84 -3.46 -19.50
CA THR A 79 19.42 -4.76 -18.96
C THR A 79 18.21 -4.61 -18.04
N SER A 80 18.19 -3.57 -17.20
CA SER A 80 17.05 -3.25 -16.35
C SER A 80 15.82 -2.75 -17.13
N LEU A 81 16.02 -2.05 -18.24
CA LEU A 81 14.94 -1.71 -19.18
C LEU A 81 14.33 -2.97 -19.80
N GLU A 82 15.15 -3.96 -20.14
CA GLU A 82 14.65 -5.20 -20.74
C GLU A 82 13.88 -6.05 -19.72
N GLU A 83 14.35 -6.15 -18.48
CA GLU A 83 13.58 -6.75 -17.39
C GLU A 83 12.22 -6.06 -17.23
N ALA A 84 12.21 -4.73 -17.14
CA ALA A 84 10.98 -3.94 -17.03
C ALA A 84 10.03 -4.22 -18.21
N ARG A 85 10.57 -4.24 -19.43
CA ARG A 85 9.79 -4.52 -20.65
C ARG A 85 9.12 -5.88 -20.58
N VAL A 86 9.90 -6.94 -20.33
CA VAL A 86 9.39 -8.32 -20.30
C VAL A 86 8.28 -8.48 -19.28
N VAL A 87 8.48 -7.96 -18.07
CA VAL A 87 7.51 -8.06 -16.98
C VAL A 87 6.24 -7.24 -17.28
N MET A 88 6.40 -5.97 -17.65
CA MET A 88 5.26 -5.08 -17.88
C MET A 88 4.45 -5.51 -19.10
N VAL A 89 5.09 -5.81 -20.22
CA VAL A 89 4.42 -6.26 -21.45
C VAL A 89 3.72 -7.59 -21.20
N GLY A 90 4.38 -8.55 -20.54
CA GLY A 90 3.76 -9.84 -20.23
C GLY A 90 2.50 -9.72 -19.37
N ALA A 91 2.51 -8.86 -18.34
CA ALA A 91 1.32 -8.61 -17.53
C ALA A 91 0.21 -7.90 -18.31
N ILE A 92 0.56 -6.90 -19.13
CA ILE A 92 -0.41 -6.15 -19.94
C ILE A 92 -1.03 -7.06 -21.00
N ASP A 93 -0.24 -7.85 -21.71
CA ASP A 93 -0.73 -8.77 -22.76
C ASP A 93 -1.70 -9.81 -22.19
N GLU A 94 -1.43 -10.37 -21.02
CA GLU A 94 -2.34 -11.29 -20.34
C GLU A 94 -3.67 -10.62 -19.98
N LEU A 95 -3.63 -9.37 -19.49
CA LEU A 95 -4.82 -8.60 -19.15
C LEU A 95 -5.65 -8.26 -20.39
N LEU A 96 -5.00 -7.80 -21.46
CA LEU A 96 -5.66 -7.43 -22.71
C LEU A 96 -6.26 -8.67 -23.40
N GLY A 97 -5.53 -9.80 -23.39
CA GLY A 97 -6.03 -11.06 -23.92
C GLY A 97 -7.32 -11.54 -23.25
N ARG A 98 -7.49 -11.29 -21.95
CA ARG A 98 -8.73 -11.63 -21.22
C ARG A 98 -9.85 -10.60 -21.38
N THR A 99 -9.51 -9.33 -21.52
CA THR A 99 -10.49 -8.24 -21.61
C THR A 99 -10.94 -7.94 -23.03
N GLY A 100 -10.18 -8.37 -24.04
CA GLY A 100 -10.43 -8.10 -25.45
C GLY A 100 -10.25 -6.63 -25.86
N LEU A 101 -9.65 -5.81 -24.99
CA LEU A 101 -9.43 -4.39 -25.28
C LEU A 101 -8.23 -4.17 -26.20
N SER A 102 -8.35 -3.19 -27.08
CA SER A 102 -7.24 -2.68 -27.88
C SER A 102 -6.52 -1.57 -27.12
N PRO A 103 -5.22 -1.69 -26.80
CA PRO A 103 -4.50 -0.66 -26.05
C PRO A 103 -4.59 0.73 -26.66
N ALA A 104 -4.39 0.82 -27.97
CA ALA A 104 -4.33 2.09 -28.68
C ALA A 104 -5.69 2.81 -28.77
N ALA A 105 -6.80 2.05 -28.74
CA ALA A 105 -8.15 2.59 -28.87
C ALA A 105 -8.87 2.75 -27.53
N ASP A 106 -8.65 1.83 -26.59
CA ASP A 106 -9.50 1.69 -25.41
C ASP A 106 -8.89 2.27 -24.13
N ILE A 107 -7.59 2.56 -24.08
CA ILE A 107 -6.91 3.07 -22.89
C ILE A 107 -6.79 4.60 -22.96
N ASP A 108 -7.35 5.29 -21.97
CA ASP A 108 -7.36 6.74 -21.89
C ASP A 108 -6.27 7.31 -20.96
N ILE A 109 -5.92 6.54 -19.93
CA ILE A 109 -4.97 6.94 -18.89
C ILE A 109 -4.04 5.77 -18.61
N LEU A 110 -2.74 6.04 -18.52
CA LEU A 110 -1.70 5.08 -18.17
C LEU A 110 -0.98 5.57 -16.92
N ILE A 111 -0.88 4.71 -15.91
CA ILE A 111 -0.01 4.91 -14.76
C ILE A 111 0.95 3.73 -14.70
N THR A 112 2.25 4.00 -14.67
CA THR A 112 3.27 2.98 -14.42
C THR A 112 3.95 3.22 -13.07
N SER A 113 4.47 2.17 -12.45
CA SER A 113 5.08 2.21 -11.13
C SER A 113 6.31 1.33 -11.07
N ASN A 114 7.44 1.90 -10.67
CA ASN A 114 8.63 1.20 -10.19
C ASN A 114 9.41 2.16 -9.29
N SER A 115 9.88 1.73 -8.11
CA SER A 115 10.38 2.69 -7.12
C SER A 115 11.81 3.16 -7.36
N ILE A 116 12.70 2.27 -7.77
CA ILE A 116 14.15 2.52 -7.78
C ILE A 116 14.63 2.79 -9.21
N PHE A 117 14.34 1.86 -10.11
CA PHE A 117 14.60 2.04 -11.53
C PHE A 117 13.61 3.02 -12.18
N CYS A 118 14.03 4.27 -12.33
CA CYS A 118 13.25 5.37 -12.91
C CYS A 118 14.02 6.00 -14.10
N PRO A 119 14.10 5.34 -15.26
CA PRO A 119 14.89 5.81 -16.40
C PRO A 119 14.28 7.05 -17.06
N THR A 120 15.09 7.74 -17.87
CA THR A 120 14.64 8.76 -18.83
C THR A 120 15.04 8.31 -20.24
N PRO A 121 14.09 8.04 -21.16
CA PRO A 121 12.62 8.14 -21.02
C PRO A 121 12.01 7.18 -19.99
N SER A 122 10.84 7.55 -19.45
CA SER A 122 10.16 6.80 -18.37
C SER A 122 9.62 5.43 -18.80
N LEU A 123 9.30 4.56 -17.83
CA LEU A 123 8.59 3.30 -18.11
C LEU A 123 7.20 3.52 -18.70
N ALA A 124 6.54 4.65 -18.42
CA ALA A 124 5.30 5.02 -19.09
C ALA A 124 5.53 5.25 -20.59
N SER A 125 6.62 5.94 -20.95
CA SER A 125 7.02 6.15 -22.34
C SER A 125 7.38 4.83 -23.04
N LEU A 126 7.96 3.87 -22.31
CA LEU A 126 8.21 2.52 -22.82
C LEU A 126 6.90 1.83 -23.23
N VAL A 127 5.88 1.84 -22.38
CA VAL A 127 4.57 1.24 -22.67
C VAL A 127 3.86 1.97 -23.81
N VAL A 128 3.84 3.32 -23.79
CA VAL A 128 3.27 4.13 -24.88
C VAL A 128 3.90 3.78 -26.22
N ASN A 129 5.23 3.70 -26.29
CA ASN A 129 5.94 3.35 -27.51
C ASN A 129 5.73 1.89 -27.93
N HIS A 130 5.65 0.96 -26.97
CA HIS A 130 5.46 -0.47 -27.27
C HIS A 130 4.09 -0.74 -27.91
N TYR A 131 3.02 -0.23 -27.28
CA TYR A 131 1.64 -0.46 -27.73
C TYR A 131 1.11 0.58 -28.73
N LYS A 132 1.94 1.56 -29.11
CA LYS A 132 1.56 2.67 -30.00
C LYS A 132 0.29 3.37 -29.51
N LEU A 133 0.28 3.71 -28.21
CA LEU A 133 -0.85 4.40 -27.61
C LEU A 133 -1.07 5.77 -28.27
N ARG A 134 -2.32 6.19 -28.30
CA ARG A 134 -2.79 7.47 -28.84
C ARG A 134 -1.98 8.67 -28.34
N SER A 135 -1.82 9.68 -29.20
CA SER A 135 -1.03 10.88 -28.92
C SER A 135 -1.53 11.72 -27.75
N ASP A 136 -2.78 11.56 -27.37
CA ASP A 136 -3.44 12.28 -26.28
C ASP A 136 -3.68 11.40 -25.03
N ILE A 137 -2.94 10.29 -24.91
CA ILE A 137 -2.89 9.47 -23.71
C ILE A 137 -2.39 10.30 -22.52
N GLN A 138 -3.04 10.19 -21.36
CA GLN A 138 -2.51 10.75 -20.12
C GLN A 138 -1.60 9.72 -19.44
N ALA A 139 -0.29 9.89 -19.58
CA ALA A 139 0.70 8.95 -19.08
C ALA A 139 1.46 9.49 -17.86
N TYR A 140 1.54 8.69 -16.79
CA TYR A 140 2.24 9.00 -15.55
C TYR A 140 3.19 7.87 -15.16
N HIS A 141 4.36 8.21 -14.63
CA HIS A 141 5.28 7.26 -14.01
C HIS A 141 5.49 7.64 -12.54
N LEU A 142 5.30 6.68 -11.64
CA LEU A 142 5.43 6.86 -10.20
C LEU A 142 6.71 6.17 -9.70
N GLY A 143 7.69 6.98 -9.30
CA GLY A 143 8.97 6.53 -8.72
C GLY A 143 9.15 6.98 -7.27
N GLY A 144 10.06 6.34 -6.52
CA GLY A 144 10.41 6.72 -5.14
C GLY A 144 9.32 6.52 -4.08
N MET A 145 8.27 5.75 -4.39
CA MET A 145 7.11 5.56 -3.51
C MET A 145 7.21 4.30 -2.63
N GLY A 146 8.18 3.43 -2.91
CA GLY A 146 8.36 2.14 -2.25
C GLY A 146 7.21 1.17 -2.51
N CYS A 147 7.18 0.10 -1.72
CA CYS A 147 6.20 -0.98 -1.87
C CYS A 147 4.74 -0.55 -1.67
N SER A 148 4.51 0.57 -0.96
CA SER A 148 3.16 1.11 -0.74
C SER A 148 2.45 1.51 -2.03
N ASN A 149 3.19 1.72 -3.14
CA ASN A 149 2.62 2.28 -4.36
C ASN A 149 1.45 1.47 -4.93
N GLY A 150 1.47 0.15 -4.72
CA GLY A 150 0.37 -0.74 -5.08
C GLY A 150 -0.97 -0.37 -4.47
N THR A 151 -0.97 0.22 -3.27
CA THR A 151 -2.18 0.65 -2.57
C THR A 151 -2.40 2.16 -2.66
N ILE A 152 -1.37 2.99 -2.48
CA ILE A 152 -1.55 4.45 -2.46
C ILE A 152 -1.89 5.02 -3.85
N ALA A 153 -1.41 4.40 -4.94
CA ALA A 153 -1.69 4.85 -6.30
C ALA A 153 -3.19 4.78 -6.63
N ILE A 154 -3.96 3.94 -5.93
CA ILE A 154 -5.41 3.85 -6.12
C ILE A 154 -6.14 5.14 -5.75
N ASN A 155 -5.58 5.97 -4.87
CA ASN A 155 -6.10 7.31 -4.63
C ASN A 155 -5.98 8.18 -5.91
N LEU A 156 -4.82 8.12 -6.57
CA LEU A 156 -4.61 8.83 -7.84
C LEU A 156 -5.49 8.27 -8.95
N VAL A 157 -5.63 6.94 -9.06
CA VAL A 157 -6.56 6.28 -10.00
C VAL A 157 -7.98 6.80 -9.83
N ARG A 158 -8.48 6.80 -8.59
CA ARG A 158 -9.82 7.31 -8.26
C ARG A 158 -9.97 8.77 -8.68
N ASP A 159 -8.99 9.61 -8.36
CA ASP A 159 -9.07 11.05 -8.59
C ASP A 159 -8.99 11.39 -10.09
N LEU A 160 -8.15 10.68 -10.85
CA LEU A 160 -8.07 10.81 -12.31
C LEU A 160 -9.35 10.33 -13.01
N LEU A 161 -9.89 9.16 -12.63
CA LEU A 161 -11.17 8.70 -13.15
C LEU A 161 -12.32 9.61 -12.74
N LYS A 162 -12.29 10.23 -11.57
CA LYS A 162 -13.28 11.23 -11.19
C LYS A 162 -13.17 12.49 -12.05
N ALA A 163 -11.95 12.93 -12.36
CA ALA A 163 -11.70 14.10 -13.20
C ALA A 163 -12.03 13.86 -14.67
N ARG A 164 -11.94 12.60 -15.15
CA ARG A 164 -12.15 12.23 -16.55
C ARG A 164 -13.27 11.19 -16.70
N PRO A 165 -14.53 11.62 -16.93
CA PRO A 165 -15.65 10.73 -17.16
C PRO A 165 -15.41 9.76 -18.33
N ASN A 166 -16.08 8.61 -18.30
CA ASN A 166 -16.09 7.60 -19.37
C ASN A 166 -14.69 7.12 -19.83
N SER A 167 -13.75 6.99 -18.91
CA SER A 167 -12.36 6.61 -19.20
C SER A 167 -12.01 5.22 -18.69
N ASN A 168 -11.12 4.55 -19.42
CA ASN A 168 -10.39 3.40 -18.92
C ASN A 168 -8.97 3.82 -18.50
N LEU A 169 -8.52 3.31 -17.36
CA LEU A 169 -7.20 3.57 -16.82
C LEU A 169 -6.45 2.25 -16.65
N LEU A 170 -5.26 2.17 -17.25
CA LEU A 170 -4.33 1.07 -17.08
C LEU A 170 -3.28 1.43 -16.03
N PHE A 171 -3.25 0.69 -14.92
CA PHE A 171 -2.20 0.81 -13.90
C PHE A 171 -1.26 -0.38 -14.01
N VAL A 172 0.04 -0.12 -14.14
CA VAL A 172 1.07 -1.14 -14.32
C VAL A 172 2.14 -0.96 -13.25
N ALA A 173 2.28 -1.95 -12.38
CA ALA A 173 3.35 -1.99 -11.39
C ALA A 173 4.37 -3.07 -11.78
N THR A 174 5.65 -2.77 -11.61
CA THR A 174 6.74 -3.73 -11.77
C THR A 174 7.77 -3.50 -10.69
N GLU A 175 8.49 -4.56 -10.32
CA GLU A 175 9.69 -4.49 -9.50
C GLU A 175 10.86 -4.98 -10.33
N VAL A 176 11.73 -4.04 -10.72
CA VAL A 176 12.94 -4.30 -11.52
C VAL A 176 14.09 -4.53 -10.55
N VAL A 177 14.50 -5.79 -10.38
CA VAL A 177 15.49 -6.14 -9.36
C VAL A 177 16.93 -6.08 -9.87
N SER A 178 17.16 -6.15 -11.19
CA SER A 178 18.52 -6.07 -11.76
C SER A 178 19.24 -4.77 -11.39
N TYR A 179 18.54 -3.64 -11.45
CA TYR A 179 19.09 -2.32 -11.12
C TYR A 179 19.35 -2.15 -9.62
N CYS A 180 18.63 -2.90 -8.79
CA CYS A 180 18.69 -2.82 -7.33
C CYS A 180 19.83 -3.65 -6.72
N MET A 181 20.54 -4.42 -7.55
CA MET A 181 21.60 -5.32 -7.09
C MET A 181 22.74 -4.53 -6.46
N TYR A 182 22.98 -4.79 -5.17
CA TYR A 182 24.06 -4.15 -4.42
C TYR A 182 25.29 -5.08 -4.33
N PRO A 183 26.40 -4.81 -5.04
CA PRO A 183 27.58 -5.68 -5.06
C PRO A 183 28.58 -5.40 -3.91
N GLY A 184 28.24 -4.50 -2.98
CA GLY A 184 29.13 -4.14 -1.87
C GLY A 184 29.12 -5.15 -0.73
N LYS A 185 29.38 -4.68 0.50
CA LYS A 185 29.50 -5.54 1.70
C LYS A 185 28.68 -5.08 2.91
N ASP A 186 27.96 -3.97 2.78
CA ASP A 186 27.09 -3.49 3.84
C ASP A 186 25.85 -4.38 3.97
N LYS A 187 25.75 -5.07 5.11
CA LYS A 187 24.65 -5.98 5.44
C LYS A 187 23.28 -5.31 5.38
N ALA A 188 23.17 -4.04 5.77
CA ALA A 188 21.89 -3.29 5.73
C ALA A 188 21.42 -3.06 4.28
N ARG A 189 22.34 -2.99 3.32
CA ARG A 189 22.06 -2.86 1.89
C ARG A 189 21.88 -4.19 1.16
N MET A 190 22.35 -5.27 1.77
CA MET A 190 22.32 -6.62 1.19
C MET A 190 20.98 -7.34 1.34
N VAL A 191 20.18 -7.00 2.35
CA VAL A 191 18.90 -7.66 2.61
C VAL A 191 18.02 -7.69 1.35
N ALA A 192 17.97 -6.59 0.60
CA ALA A 192 17.20 -6.48 -0.63
C ALA A 192 17.59 -7.52 -1.69
N ASN A 193 18.88 -7.82 -1.85
CA ASN A 193 19.36 -8.83 -2.80
C ASN A 193 18.79 -10.22 -2.50
N ALA A 194 18.50 -10.53 -1.23
CA ALA A 194 17.96 -11.83 -0.82
C ALA A 194 16.43 -11.90 -0.94
N ILE A 195 15.70 -10.81 -0.65
CA ILE A 195 14.23 -10.85 -0.52
C ILE A 195 13.46 -10.36 -1.74
N PHE A 196 14.03 -9.46 -2.54
CA PHE A 196 13.35 -8.90 -3.71
C PHE A 196 13.37 -9.90 -4.85
N ARG A 197 12.26 -9.95 -5.57
CA ARG A 197 12.05 -10.86 -6.69
C ARG A 197 11.38 -10.11 -7.83
N MET A 198 11.68 -10.54 -9.04
CA MET A 198 11.05 -9.96 -10.22
C MET A 198 9.54 -10.24 -10.21
N GLY A 199 8.75 -9.26 -10.62
CA GLY A 199 7.31 -9.44 -10.72
C GLY A 199 6.61 -8.15 -11.12
N GLY A 200 5.37 -8.29 -11.56
CA GLY A 200 4.60 -7.17 -12.05
C GLY A 200 3.11 -7.47 -12.16
N THR A 201 2.33 -6.41 -12.22
CA THR A 201 0.87 -6.47 -12.36
C THR A 201 0.42 -5.41 -13.34
N ALA A 202 -0.56 -5.76 -14.18
CA ALA A 202 -1.37 -4.82 -14.93
C ALA A 202 -2.81 -4.86 -14.39
N VAL A 203 -3.40 -3.70 -14.12
CA VAL A 203 -4.76 -3.56 -13.58
C VAL A 203 -5.55 -2.60 -14.45
N LEU A 204 -6.73 -3.04 -14.89
CA LEU A 204 -7.67 -2.22 -15.65
C LEU A 204 -8.73 -1.65 -14.72
N PHE A 205 -8.76 -0.32 -14.63
CA PHE A 205 -9.81 0.43 -13.97
C PHE A 205 -10.71 1.14 -14.98
N SER A 206 -11.95 1.39 -14.59
CA SER A 206 -12.89 2.15 -15.42
C SER A 206 -13.89 2.91 -14.55
N ASN A 207 -14.44 4.00 -15.09
CA ASN A 207 -15.64 4.65 -14.57
C ASN A 207 -16.80 4.61 -15.57
N ARG A 208 -16.64 3.88 -16.70
CA ARG A 208 -17.64 3.77 -17.74
C ARG A 208 -18.86 3.02 -17.19
N PRO A 209 -20.08 3.54 -17.32
CA PRO A 209 -21.29 2.84 -16.89
C PRO A 209 -21.45 1.46 -17.55
N SER A 210 -20.99 1.32 -18.80
CA SER A 210 -21.01 0.05 -19.54
C SER A 210 -20.15 -1.05 -18.90
N GLN A 211 -19.12 -0.71 -18.12
CA GLN A 211 -18.26 -1.67 -17.43
C GLN A 211 -18.82 -2.11 -16.07
N ALA A 212 -19.93 -1.52 -15.59
CA ALA A 212 -20.48 -1.83 -14.27
C ALA A 212 -20.92 -3.30 -14.13
N ALA A 213 -21.37 -3.93 -15.22
CA ALA A 213 -21.86 -5.31 -15.23
C ALA A 213 -20.73 -6.36 -15.33
N SER A 214 -19.64 -6.03 -16.00
CA SER A 214 -18.48 -6.91 -16.22
C SER A 214 -17.43 -6.78 -15.11
N ALA A 215 -17.34 -5.62 -14.46
CA ALA A 215 -16.34 -5.35 -13.45
C ALA A 215 -16.38 -6.33 -12.29
N LYS A 216 -15.20 -6.74 -11.83
CA LYS A 216 -15.06 -7.63 -10.67
C LYS A 216 -15.37 -6.89 -9.37
N TYR A 217 -14.84 -5.68 -9.21
CA TYR A 217 -14.97 -4.91 -7.97
C TYR A 217 -15.31 -3.45 -8.18
N VAL A 218 -15.84 -2.83 -7.13
CA VAL A 218 -15.95 -1.37 -7.00
C VAL A 218 -15.19 -0.89 -5.77
N LEU A 219 -14.46 0.21 -5.90
CA LEU A 219 -13.77 0.85 -4.79
C LEU A 219 -14.80 1.48 -3.83
N GLN A 220 -14.77 1.09 -2.56
CA GLN A 220 -15.57 1.71 -1.50
C GLN A 220 -14.79 2.81 -0.78
N HIS A 221 -13.54 2.50 -0.42
CA HIS A 221 -12.68 3.40 0.32
C HIS A 221 -11.24 3.28 -0.18
N ALA A 222 -10.57 4.42 -0.29
CA ALA A 222 -9.12 4.51 -0.47
C ALA A 222 -8.60 5.56 0.49
N LEU A 223 -7.52 5.24 1.19
CA LEU A 223 -6.87 6.11 2.15
C LEU A 223 -5.36 6.04 1.96
N ARG A 224 -4.70 7.16 2.17
CA ARG A 224 -3.25 7.27 2.19
C ARG A 224 -2.80 8.09 3.40
N VAL A 225 -1.65 7.71 3.93
CA VAL A 225 -0.92 8.40 4.99
C VAL A 225 0.51 8.59 4.53
N HIS A 226 1.15 9.66 5.02
CA HIS A 226 2.55 9.94 4.80
C HIS A 226 3.14 10.50 6.09
N THR A 227 4.14 9.84 6.65
CA THR A 227 4.79 10.25 7.90
C THR A 227 6.21 10.74 7.71
N GLY A 228 6.75 10.79 6.49
CA GLY A 228 8.08 11.33 6.19
C GLY A 228 8.31 12.83 6.49
N ALA A 229 7.43 13.49 7.23
CA ALA A 229 7.76 14.73 7.94
C ALA A 229 8.63 14.47 9.19
N SER A 230 8.65 13.23 9.69
CA SER A 230 9.59 12.75 10.71
C SER A 230 10.90 12.31 10.04
N ASP A 231 12.03 12.70 10.60
CA ASP A 231 13.35 12.34 10.06
C ASP A 231 13.57 10.83 10.10
N ALA A 232 13.23 10.17 11.22
CA ALA A 232 13.29 8.71 11.33
C ALA A 232 12.46 8.05 10.22
N SER A 233 11.29 8.63 9.94
CA SER A 233 10.42 8.13 8.89
C SER A 233 11.00 8.28 7.49
N TYR A 234 11.60 9.44 7.23
CA TYR A 234 12.21 9.79 5.96
C TYR A 234 13.47 8.96 5.69
N THR A 235 14.33 8.76 6.68
CA THR A 235 15.63 8.10 6.53
C THR A 235 15.58 6.58 6.67
N SER A 236 14.49 6.02 7.23
CA SER A 236 14.33 4.57 7.49
C SER A 236 14.55 3.65 6.28
N MET A 237 14.34 4.16 5.06
CA MET A 237 14.63 3.46 3.81
C MET A 237 15.01 4.47 2.74
N HIS A 238 16.19 4.32 2.15
CA HIS A 238 16.66 5.23 1.11
C HIS A 238 17.64 4.55 0.14
N TRP A 239 17.68 5.03 -1.10
CA TRP A 239 18.65 4.59 -2.10
C TRP A 239 19.83 5.55 -2.09
N SER A 240 21.02 5.08 -1.68
CA SER A 240 22.22 5.92 -1.54
C SER A 240 23.51 5.11 -1.72
N PRO A 241 24.63 5.79 -2.02
CA PRO A 241 25.94 5.16 -2.01
C PRO A 241 26.34 4.74 -0.59
N ASP A 242 27.09 3.65 -0.51
CA ASP A 242 27.89 3.30 0.67
C ASP A 242 29.20 4.13 0.73
N GLU A 243 30.07 3.82 1.70
CA GLU A 243 31.38 4.48 1.85
C GLU A 243 32.30 4.31 0.63
N ALA A 244 32.09 3.27 -0.17
CA ALA A 244 32.84 3.00 -1.40
C ALA A 244 32.19 3.64 -2.64
N GLY A 245 31.10 4.40 -2.47
CA GLY A 245 30.37 5.03 -3.57
C GLY A 245 29.41 4.09 -4.32
N ILE A 246 29.16 2.88 -3.80
CA ILE A 246 28.31 1.88 -4.43
C ILE A 246 26.87 2.09 -3.97
N ASN A 247 25.97 2.36 -4.92
CA ASN A 247 24.54 2.54 -4.61
C ASN A 247 23.88 1.25 -4.15
N GLY A 248 23.07 1.34 -3.11
CA GLY A 248 22.21 0.27 -2.65
C GLY A 248 21.02 0.81 -1.85
N ILE A 249 20.03 -0.06 -1.61
CA ILE A 249 18.88 0.28 -0.76
C ILE A 249 19.31 0.10 0.69
N TYR A 250 19.47 1.19 1.42
CA TYR A 250 19.68 1.12 2.85
C TYR A 250 18.35 0.88 3.59
N LEU A 251 18.36 -0.07 4.53
CA LEU A 251 17.26 -0.36 5.44
C LEU A 251 17.73 -0.10 6.87
N ASP A 252 17.14 0.91 7.52
CA ASP A 252 17.46 1.25 8.90
C ASP A 252 16.80 0.27 9.89
N LYS A 253 17.35 0.14 11.10
CA LYS A 253 16.81 -0.67 12.19
C LYS A 253 15.43 -0.22 12.66
N CYS A 254 15.12 1.07 12.57
CA CYS A 254 13.83 1.59 12.98
C CYS A 254 12.68 1.30 11.99
N ILE A 255 12.96 0.74 10.80
CA ILE A 255 11.97 0.58 9.72
C ILE A 255 10.68 -0.13 10.14
N ILE A 256 10.78 -1.12 11.04
CA ILE A 256 9.62 -1.89 11.50
C ILE A 256 8.73 -1.05 12.41
N GLU A 257 9.35 -0.33 13.36
CA GLU A 257 8.65 0.58 14.28
C GLU A 257 7.95 1.70 13.50
N GLU A 258 8.69 2.30 12.59
CA GLU A 258 8.24 3.34 11.68
C GLU A 258 7.08 2.86 10.78
N ALA A 259 7.19 1.67 10.18
CA ALA A 259 6.07 1.06 9.46
C ALA A 259 4.85 0.88 10.36
N GLY A 260 5.03 0.41 11.61
CA GLY A 260 3.97 0.26 12.61
C GLY A 260 3.21 1.57 12.88
N LYS A 261 3.93 2.67 13.12
CA LYS A 261 3.33 4.01 13.29
C LYS A 261 2.50 4.43 12.07
N CYS A 262 3.02 4.19 10.87
CA CYS A 262 2.31 4.51 9.63
C CYS A 262 1.02 3.68 9.48
N ILE A 263 1.09 2.39 9.78
CA ILE A 263 -0.05 1.48 9.72
C ILE A 263 -1.10 1.87 10.75
N ASP A 264 -0.71 2.18 11.99
CA ASP A 264 -1.64 2.67 13.03
C ASP A 264 -2.43 3.89 12.52
N MET A 265 -1.76 4.85 11.88
CA MET A 265 -2.44 6.01 11.26
C MET A 265 -3.40 5.61 10.14
N VAL A 266 -3.02 4.66 9.28
CA VAL A 266 -3.90 4.11 8.23
C VAL A 266 -5.14 3.47 8.87
N MET A 267 -4.94 2.63 9.89
CA MET A 267 -6.00 1.92 10.59
C MET A 267 -6.95 2.87 11.31
N ARG A 268 -6.43 3.86 12.05
CA ARG A 268 -7.26 4.93 12.66
C ARG A 268 -8.13 5.66 11.64
N GLY A 269 -7.63 5.85 10.42
CA GLY A 269 -8.37 6.50 9.35
C GLY A 269 -9.44 5.63 8.66
N ILE A 270 -9.20 4.33 8.54
CA ILE A 270 -10.09 3.41 7.81
C ILE A 270 -11.06 2.65 8.70
N THR A 271 -10.66 2.30 9.93
CA THR A 271 -11.47 1.55 10.89
C THR A 271 -12.86 2.15 11.07
N PRO A 272 -13.02 3.47 11.33
CA PRO A 272 -14.33 4.08 11.46
C PRO A 272 -15.15 4.12 10.16
N LYS A 273 -14.64 3.65 9.02
CA LYS A 273 -15.38 3.59 7.75
C LYS A 273 -15.87 2.16 7.44
N ILE A 274 -15.19 1.14 7.97
CA ILE A 274 -15.46 -0.27 7.66
C ILE A 274 -16.20 -1.02 8.77
N MET A 275 -16.15 -0.50 10.01
CA MET A 275 -16.79 -1.10 11.18
C MET A 275 -18.27 -1.39 10.98
N THR A 276 -18.71 -2.52 11.54
CA THR A 276 -20.13 -2.87 11.63
C THR A 276 -20.84 -2.07 12.73
N TRP A 277 -22.18 -1.97 12.65
CA TRP A 277 -22.97 -1.28 13.68
C TRP A 277 -22.84 -1.91 15.07
N GLN A 278 -22.74 -3.23 15.12
CA GLN A 278 -22.47 -3.95 16.37
C GLN A 278 -21.16 -3.48 17.00
N GLN A 279 -20.09 -3.40 16.21
CA GLN A 279 -18.77 -2.99 16.70
C GLN A 279 -18.70 -1.51 17.09
N TYR A 280 -19.49 -0.63 16.46
CA TYR A 280 -19.65 0.73 16.98
C TYR A 280 -20.30 0.73 18.37
N GLY A 281 -21.29 -0.14 18.61
CA GLY A 281 -21.87 -0.35 19.92
C GLY A 281 -20.84 -0.84 20.94
N GLU A 282 -20.10 -1.88 20.61
CA GLU A 282 -19.02 -2.43 21.44
C GLU A 282 -17.94 -1.39 21.76
N ALA A 283 -17.51 -0.62 20.76
CA ALA A 283 -16.55 0.45 20.94
C ALA A 283 -17.07 1.52 21.91
N ALA A 284 -18.33 1.93 21.77
CA ALA A 284 -18.94 2.91 22.66
C ALA A 284 -18.99 2.40 24.12
N VAL A 285 -19.35 1.12 24.32
CA VAL A 285 -19.30 0.49 25.66
C VAL A 285 -17.87 0.45 26.20
N HIS A 286 -16.91 0.04 25.39
CA HIS A 286 -15.50 -0.07 25.78
C HIS A 286 -14.98 1.29 26.28
N VAL A 287 -15.16 2.34 25.49
CA VAL A 287 -14.73 3.71 25.80
C VAL A 287 -15.34 4.19 27.11
N VAL A 288 -16.65 4.03 27.25
CA VAL A 288 -17.37 4.42 28.47
C VAL A 288 -16.89 3.65 29.69
N SER A 289 -16.70 2.33 29.57
CA SER A 289 -16.24 1.48 30.67
C SER A 289 -14.82 1.86 31.12
N THR A 290 -13.95 2.20 30.18
CA THR A 290 -12.57 2.63 30.46
C THR A 290 -12.55 4.00 31.11
N ALA A 291 -13.33 4.96 30.63
CA ALA A 291 -13.48 6.27 31.27
C ALA A 291 -14.05 6.14 32.70
N ALA A 292 -15.06 5.28 32.91
CA ALA A 292 -15.62 5.01 34.23
C ALA A 292 -14.56 4.40 35.17
N ARG A 293 -13.77 3.43 34.71
CA ARG A 293 -12.66 2.84 35.48
C ARG A 293 -11.60 3.88 35.85
N GLN A 294 -11.20 4.74 34.91
CA GLN A 294 -10.21 5.79 35.16
C GLN A 294 -10.73 6.83 36.17
N LEU A 295 -12.00 7.24 36.06
CA LEU A 295 -12.64 8.16 37.01
C LEU A 295 -12.77 7.54 38.42
N LEU A 296 -13.04 6.24 38.50
CA LEU A 296 -13.07 5.51 39.78
C LEU A 296 -11.67 5.34 40.37
N ALA A 297 -10.64 5.11 39.55
CA ALA A 297 -9.26 4.99 39.97
C ALA A 297 -8.67 6.33 40.45
N ALA A 298 -9.14 7.45 39.91
CA ALA A 298 -8.71 8.81 40.27
C ALA A 298 -9.47 9.43 41.48
N GLY A 299 -10.11 8.62 42.35
CA GLY A 299 -11.07 9.04 43.40
C GLY A 299 -10.77 10.36 44.15
N SER A 300 -11.73 11.17 44.62
CA SER A 300 -12.84 10.79 45.51
C SER A 300 -14.00 11.81 45.44
N SER A 301 -15.20 11.38 45.04
CA SER A 301 -16.47 12.03 45.43
C SER A 301 -17.65 11.12 45.08
N SER A 302 -18.76 11.22 45.83
CA SER A 302 -20.03 10.55 45.49
C SER A 302 -20.54 10.96 44.09
N LYS A 303 -20.18 12.16 43.61
CA LYS A 303 -20.47 12.63 42.26
C LYS A 303 -19.71 11.85 41.18
N ALA A 304 -18.44 11.49 41.39
CA ALA A 304 -17.65 10.71 40.44
C ALA A 304 -18.21 9.28 40.29
N ALA A 305 -18.61 8.65 41.39
CA ALA A 305 -19.27 7.34 41.38
C ALA A 305 -20.65 7.38 40.71
N ALA A 306 -21.46 8.42 40.98
CA ALA A 306 -22.76 8.62 40.34
C ALA A 306 -22.63 8.94 38.84
N ALA A 307 -21.59 9.69 38.45
CA ALA A 307 -21.27 9.94 37.05
C ALA A 307 -20.88 8.64 36.36
N ALA A 308 -19.94 7.87 36.92
CA ALA A 308 -19.52 6.57 36.38
C ALA A 308 -20.69 5.59 36.22
N SER A 309 -21.60 5.51 37.20
CA SER A 309 -22.82 4.70 37.12
C SER A 309 -23.78 5.15 36.01
N LYS A 310 -24.00 6.46 35.85
CA LYS A 310 -24.81 7.01 34.74
C LYS A 310 -24.16 6.77 33.38
N THR A 311 -22.84 6.87 33.29
CA THR A 311 -22.11 6.59 32.05
C THR A 311 -22.24 5.11 31.70
N ALA A 312 -22.05 4.19 32.65
CA ALA A 312 -22.25 2.75 32.45
C ALA A 312 -23.66 2.40 31.94
N ALA A 313 -24.71 2.99 32.53
CA ALA A 313 -26.09 2.82 32.06
C ALA A 313 -26.31 3.37 30.63
N ALA A 314 -25.63 4.46 30.25
CA ALA A 314 -25.68 4.99 28.89
C ALA A 314 -24.98 4.05 27.88
N ALA A 315 -23.89 3.38 28.28
CA ALA A 315 -23.24 2.36 27.46
C ALA A 315 -24.17 1.16 27.19
N GLU A 316 -24.86 0.66 28.21
CA GLU A 316 -25.84 -0.43 28.05
C GLU A 316 -26.97 -0.05 27.09
N ALA A 317 -27.48 1.18 27.18
CA ALA A 317 -28.49 1.70 26.27
C ALA A 317 -27.99 1.82 24.82
N VAL A 318 -26.73 2.23 24.61
CA VAL A 318 -26.11 2.29 23.27
C VAL A 318 -25.89 0.90 22.70
N ALA A 319 -25.45 -0.07 23.51
CA ALA A 319 -25.32 -1.46 23.09
C ALA A 319 -26.67 -2.07 22.69
N ALA A 320 -27.72 -1.84 23.48
CA ALA A 320 -29.07 -2.28 23.16
C ALA A 320 -29.62 -1.66 21.86
N ALA A 321 -29.37 -0.36 21.64
CA ALA A 321 -29.76 0.33 20.41
C ALA A 321 -28.97 -0.17 19.19
N ALA A 322 -27.67 -0.45 19.34
CA ALA A 322 -26.84 -1.02 18.27
C ALA A 322 -27.31 -2.43 17.87
N ALA A 323 -27.70 -3.26 18.84
CA ALA A 323 -28.26 -4.59 18.61
C ALA A 323 -29.61 -4.55 17.85
N ALA A 324 -30.41 -3.51 18.08
CA ALA A 324 -31.72 -3.34 17.42
C ALA A 324 -31.63 -2.89 15.94
N VAL A 325 -30.48 -2.38 15.49
CA VAL A 325 -30.27 -1.84 14.12
C VAL A 325 -29.58 -2.85 13.19
N ALA A 326 -29.18 -4.03 13.68
CA ALA A 326 -28.60 -5.08 12.86
C ALA A 326 -29.64 -5.60 11.84
N PRO A 327 -29.38 -5.57 10.52
CA PRO A 327 -30.24 -6.24 9.56
C PRO A 327 -30.15 -7.75 9.79
N GLY A 328 -31.29 -8.41 9.90
CA GLY A 328 -31.38 -9.86 10.05
C GLY A 328 -30.55 -10.58 8.98
N GLY A 329 -29.39 -11.10 9.38
CA GLY A 329 -28.53 -11.93 8.57
C GLY A 329 -29.21 -13.27 8.29
N SER A 330 -29.21 -13.65 7.02
CA SER A 330 -29.68 -14.92 6.47
C SER A 330 -29.25 -16.12 7.31
N GLY A 331 -30.21 -16.74 7.98
CA GLY A 331 -30.01 -18.01 8.67
C GLY A 331 -29.67 -19.13 7.68
N LYS A 332 -28.51 -19.76 7.89
CA LYS A 332 -28.21 -21.10 7.39
C LYS A 332 -29.30 -22.06 7.88
N ARG A 333 -30.21 -22.49 7.00
CA ARG A 333 -31.12 -23.61 7.28
C ARG A 333 -30.41 -24.93 7.00
N GLY A 334 -29.83 -25.51 8.06
CA GLY A 334 -29.55 -26.94 8.12
C GLY A 334 -30.85 -27.70 8.43
N LYS A 335 -31.16 -28.70 7.59
CA LYS A 335 -32.26 -29.67 7.77
C LYS A 335 -32.10 -30.44 9.10
N ALA A 336 -33.16 -30.50 9.91
CA ALA A 336 -33.55 -31.69 10.67
C ALA A 336 -34.96 -31.54 11.26
N GLY A 337 -35.84 -32.50 10.93
CA GLY A 337 -36.76 -33.15 11.86
C GLY A 337 -37.98 -32.40 12.42
N GLY A 338 -39.12 -32.50 11.71
CA GLY A 338 -40.43 -32.97 12.23
C GLY A 338 -41.03 -32.40 13.51
N GLY A 339 -42.23 -31.81 13.39
CA GLY A 339 -43.16 -31.69 14.54
C GLY A 339 -44.20 -30.57 14.44
N GLY A 340 -45.26 -30.83 13.66
CA GLY A 340 -46.66 -30.36 13.83
C GLY A 340 -47.00 -28.97 14.38
N GLY A 341 -47.78 -28.20 13.61
CA GLY A 341 -48.84 -27.36 14.20
C GLY A 341 -49.18 -26.04 13.51
N LYS A 342 -50.18 -26.10 12.62
CA LYS A 342 -51.20 -25.07 12.30
C LYS A 342 -50.79 -23.79 11.56
N THR A 343 -50.89 -23.90 10.24
CA THR A 343 -51.67 -23.05 9.30
C THR A 343 -52.25 -21.72 9.79
N LEU A 344 -51.90 -20.63 9.09
CA LEU A 344 -52.89 -19.73 8.48
C LEU A 344 -52.28 -18.99 7.29
N ALA A 345 -52.81 -19.28 6.11
CA ALA A 345 -52.51 -18.60 4.86
C ALA A 345 -53.33 -17.30 4.78
N LEU A 346 -52.74 -16.24 4.24
CA LEU A 346 -53.50 -15.28 3.44
C LEU A 346 -52.67 -14.86 2.22
N VAL A 347 -53.27 -15.11 1.06
CA VAL A 347 -52.85 -14.73 -0.28
C VAL A 347 -53.20 -13.27 -0.54
N ALA A 348 -52.37 -12.57 -1.34
CA ALA A 348 -52.72 -11.56 -2.37
C ALA A 348 -51.62 -10.49 -2.47
N THR A 349 -51.21 -9.94 -3.60
CA THR A 349 -51.37 -10.20 -5.04
C THR A 349 -50.35 -9.27 -5.73
N SER A 350 -49.84 -9.72 -6.86
CA SER A 350 -49.04 -8.95 -7.81
C SER A 350 -49.78 -7.73 -8.38
N ALA A 351 -49.05 -6.63 -8.63
CA ALA A 351 -49.39 -5.70 -9.70
C ALA A 351 -48.11 -5.05 -10.28
N SER A 352 -47.79 -5.47 -11.50
CA SER A 352 -46.89 -4.79 -12.42
C SER A 352 -47.59 -3.60 -13.07
N ALA A 353 -46.85 -2.53 -13.37
CA ALA A 353 -47.26 -1.55 -14.38
C ALA A 353 -46.05 -1.08 -15.17
N SER A 354 -45.93 -1.64 -16.37
CA SER A 354 -45.18 -1.15 -17.52
C SER A 354 -45.96 -0.04 -18.23
N VAL A 355 -45.32 1.04 -18.63
CA VAL A 355 -45.79 1.91 -19.72
C VAL A 355 -44.60 2.23 -20.63
N LEU A 356 -44.79 1.89 -21.90
CA LEU A 356 -43.92 2.17 -23.06
C LEU A 356 -44.61 3.19 -23.99
N SER A 357 -43.79 3.80 -24.84
CA SER A 357 -44.12 4.64 -26.01
C SER A 357 -44.46 6.11 -25.67
N SER A 358 -44.10 7.13 -26.44
CA SER A 358 -43.49 7.25 -27.77
C SER A 358 -43.00 8.71 -27.96
N SER A 359 -41.95 8.93 -28.76
CA SER A 359 -41.51 10.25 -29.25
C SER A 359 -42.54 10.87 -30.21
N PRO A 360 -42.53 12.22 -30.40
CA PRO A 360 -41.80 12.77 -31.56
C PRO A 360 -41.16 14.17 -31.33
N GLU A 361 -40.13 14.47 -32.12
CA GLU A 361 -39.59 15.83 -32.41
C GLU A 361 -39.94 16.20 -33.87
N PRO A 362 -39.71 17.44 -34.37
CA PRO A 362 -39.78 18.79 -33.79
C PRO A 362 -40.61 19.74 -34.71
N PRO A 363 -40.59 21.08 -34.50
CA PRO A 363 -39.93 21.88 -35.54
C PRO A 363 -39.13 23.10 -35.05
N ALA A 364 -38.28 23.58 -35.96
CA ALA A 364 -37.40 24.73 -35.86
C ALA A 364 -38.11 26.09 -35.77
N GLY A 365 -37.44 27.07 -35.16
CA GLY A 365 -37.84 28.48 -35.19
C GLY A 365 -36.87 29.40 -34.44
N ALA A 366 -36.22 30.29 -35.18
CA ALA A 366 -35.20 31.23 -34.73
C ALA A 366 -35.73 32.37 -33.83
N ALA A 367 -34.90 32.87 -32.90
CA ALA A 367 -34.80 34.30 -32.58
C ALA A 367 -33.58 34.60 -31.66
N LYS A 368 -32.90 35.69 -32.00
CA LYS A 368 -31.74 36.31 -31.31
C LYS A 368 -32.24 37.35 -30.26
N PRO A 369 -31.37 38.09 -29.54
CA PRO A 369 -31.45 38.27 -28.09
C PRO A 369 -32.10 39.60 -27.66
N ALA A 370 -32.51 39.69 -26.39
CA ALA A 370 -32.84 40.96 -25.74
C ALA A 370 -32.06 41.08 -24.42
N GLY A 371 -31.30 42.16 -24.32
CA GLY A 371 -30.54 42.50 -23.12
C GLY A 371 -31.43 43.05 -22.00
N GLY A 372 -30.92 42.91 -20.77
CA GLY A 372 -31.52 43.50 -19.59
C GLY A 372 -30.42 43.90 -18.62
N LYS A 373 -30.14 45.20 -18.56
CA LYS A 373 -29.28 45.85 -17.56
C LYS A 373 -29.88 45.68 -16.16
N GLY A 374 -29.08 45.26 -15.19
CA GLY A 374 -29.40 45.30 -13.76
C GLY A 374 -28.21 45.85 -12.98
N LYS A 375 -28.43 46.98 -12.28
CA LYS A 375 -27.45 47.81 -11.58
C LYS A 375 -26.91 47.14 -10.30
N GLY A 376 -25.59 47.26 -10.12
CA GLY A 376 -24.92 47.81 -8.92
C GLY A 376 -25.00 47.06 -7.59
N LYS A 377 -23.84 46.63 -7.08
CA LYS A 377 -23.19 47.26 -5.92
C LYS A 377 -21.76 46.74 -5.77
N ASP A 378 -20.84 47.68 -5.76
CA ASP A 378 -19.42 47.52 -5.47
C ASP A 378 -19.21 47.24 -3.98
N GLU A 379 -18.37 46.25 -3.65
CA GLU A 379 -17.49 46.28 -2.49
C GLU A 379 -16.09 45.86 -2.95
N GLU A 380 -15.14 46.75 -2.67
CA GLU A 380 -13.76 46.79 -3.13
C GLU A 380 -12.86 46.05 -2.14
N GLU A 381 -12.12 45.03 -2.58
CA GLU A 381 -10.96 44.50 -1.84
C GLU A 381 -9.73 44.49 -2.75
N LYS A 382 -8.73 45.27 -2.33
CA LYS A 382 -7.48 45.61 -3.04
C LYS A 382 -6.64 44.38 -3.38
N ARG A 383 -6.14 44.31 -4.62
CA ARG A 383 -4.94 43.53 -5.01
C ARG A 383 -4.00 44.39 -5.87
N GLU A 384 -2.72 44.29 -5.57
CA GLU A 384 -1.60 44.96 -6.26
C GLU A 384 -1.46 44.52 -7.74
N PRO A 385 -0.90 45.35 -8.64
CA PRO A 385 -0.78 45.03 -10.05
C PRO A 385 0.48 44.20 -10.36
N VAL A 386 0.29 43.06 -11.03
CA VAL A 386 1.36 42.31 -11.70
C VAL A 386 1.59 42.91 -13.10
N LYS A 387 2.83 43.29 -13.41
CA LYS A 387 3.24 43.75 -14.76
C LYS A 387 3.01 42.65 -15.79
N GLN A 388 2.20 42.93 -16.82
CA GLN A 388 2.14 42.11 -18.03
C GLN A 388 3.33 42.47 -18.93
N GLN A 389 4.17 41.49 -19.26
CA GLN A 389 5.11 41.59 -20.38
C GLN A 389 4.33 41.46 -21.69
N THR A 390 4.66 42.31 -22.67
CA THR A 390 3.97 42.39 -23.95
C THR A 390 4.47 41.33 -24.93
N ALA A 391 3.58 40.80 -25.77
CA ALA A 391 3.83 39.74 -26.75
C ALA A 391 4.98 40.02 -27.75
N GLU A 392 5.45 41.26 -27.85
CA GLU A 392 6.62 41.64 -28.67
C GLU A 392 7.96 41.25 -28.04
N GLU A 393 8.05 41.14 -26.70
CA GLU A 393 9.28 40.70 -26.01
C GLU A 393 9.50 39.17 -26.12
N GLU A 394 8.42 38.37 -26.16
CA GLU A 394 8.52 36.92 -26.39
C GLU A 394 8.95 36.59 -27.83
N ALA A 395 8.49 37.35 -28.83
CA ALA A 395 8.86 37.13 -30.23
C ALA A 395 10.37 37.39 -30.47
N ALA A 396 10.93 38.44 -29.86
CA ALA A 396 12.35 38.76 -29.96
C ALA A 396 13.26 37.72 -29.29
N SER A 397 12.78 37.08 -28.20
CA SER A 397 13.50 36.02 -27.49
C SER A 397 13.57 34.71 -28.28
N VAL A 398 12.49 34.35 -28.98
CA VAL A 398 12.43 33.13 -29.80
C VAL A 398 13.33 33.21 -31.03
N ASP A 399 13.42 34.37 -31.68
CA ASP A 399 14.30 34.57 -32.83
C ASP A 399 15.78 34.57 -32.46
N ALA A 400 16.13 35.10 -31.27
CA ALA A 400 17.50 35.03 -30.73
C ALA A 400 17.95 33.59 -30.45
N ILE A 401 17.06 32.76 -29.87
CA ILE A 401 17.34 31.33 -29.61
C ILE A 401 17.49 30.56 -30.92
N ARG A 402 16.68 30.88 -31.93
CA ARG A 402 16.75 30.23 -33.25
C ARG A 402 18.08 30.54 -33.96
N LEU A 403 18.54 31.79 -33.91
CA LEU A 403 19.83 32.20 -34.48
C LEU A 403 21.03 31.54 -33.77
N GLU A 404 20.96 31.37 -32.45
CA GLU A 404 22.01 30.67 -31.68
C GLU A 404 22.07 29.17 -32.04
N GLN A 405 20.91 28.53 -32.25
CA GLN A 405 20.87 27.12 -32.67
C GLN A 405 21.34 26.91 -34.12
N GLU A 406 21.07 27.85 -35.02
CA GLU A 406 21.60 27.82 -36.40
C GLU A 406 23.12 28.07 -36.44
N ALA A 407 23.67 28.88 -35.51
CA ALA A 407 25.11 29.07 -35.36
C ALA A 407 25.82 27.80 -34.83
N ARG A 408 25.23 27.10 -33.86
CA ARG A 408 25.76 25.81 -33.34
C ARG A 408 25.72 24.68 -34.38
N ARG A 409 24.71 24.65 -35.25
CA ARG A 409 24.65 23.68 -36.36
C ARG A 409 25.72 23.91 -37.43
N ARG A 410 26.30 25.11 -37.51
CA ARG A 410 27.40 25.42 -38.45
C ARG A 410 28.79 25.11 -37.87
N SER A 411 28.93 24.91 -36.55
CA SER A 411 30.22 24.55 -35.94
C SER A 411 30.53 23.06 -35.90
N ASP A 412 29.53 22.18 -36.06
CA ASP A 412 29.68 20.73 -35.86
C ASP A 412 29.97 19.91 -37.13
N ASN A 413 30.28 20.56 -38.26
CA ASN A 413 30.78 19.89 -39.46
C ASN A 413 32.27 20.17 -39.66
N GLY A 414 33.11 19.45 -38.91
CA GLY A 414 34.56 19.52 -39.06
C GLY A 414 35.35 18.48 -38.26
N THR A 415 35.78 17.44 -38.97
CA THR A 415 37.00 16.62 -38.75
C THR A 415 37.08 15.56 -37.63
N ALA A 416 37.11 14.31 -38.13
CA ALA A 416 37.79 13.08 -37.70
C ALA A 416 38.80 13.14 -36.53
N TRP A 417 38.70 12.14 -35.63
CA TRP A 417 39.67 11.83 -34.58
C TRP A 417 40.41 10.51 -34.88
N CYS A 418 41.74 10.58 -35.00
CA CYS A 418 42.67 9.46 -34.92
C CYS A 418 43.89 9.83 -34.04
N GLY A 419 44.17 9.02 -33.02
CA GLY A 419 45.55 8.73 -32.54
C GLY A 419 46.28 9.71 -31.61
N PRO A 420 47.32 9.27 -30.86
CA PRO A 420 47.54 9.64 -29.45
C PRO A 420 48.86 10.37 -29.07
N SER A 421 48.84 10.99 -27.87
CA SER A 421 49.94 11.38 -26.90
C SER A 421 51.06 12.34 -27.38
N PRO A 422 51.93 12.97 -26.53
CA PRO A 422 52.20 12.81 -25.07
C PRO A 422 52.37 14.11 -24.22
N SER A 423 52.57 13.93 -22.90
CA SER A 423 52.97 14.95 -21.87
C SER A 423 54.38 15.56 -22.07
N PRO A 424 54.70 16.70 -21.38
CA PRO A 424 55.60 16.66 -20.20
C PRO A 424 55.24 17.67 -19.05
N ALA A 425 55.35 17.29 -17.77
CA ALA A 425 56.37 17.66 -16.74
C ALA A 425 56.40 19.16 -16.27
N SER A 426 55.97 19.50 -15.04
CA SER A 426 56.71 19.63 -13.74
C SER A 426 57.04 21.11 -13.37
N ALA A 427 56.37 21.77 -12.41
CA ALA A 427 56.68 21.92 -10.94
C ALA A 427 56.94 23.42 -10.58
N PRO A 428 57.05 23.93 -9.32
CA PRO A 428 56.53 23.50 -8.00
C PRO A 428 55.89 24.63 -7.10
N SER A 429 55.24 24.19 -6.00
CA SER A 429 55.10 24.76 -4.62
C SER A 429 54.97 26.27 -4.32
N ALA A 430 53.95 26.63 -3.52
CA ALA A 430 54.10 27.50 -2.35
C ALA A 430 52.93 27.32 -1.35
N SER A 431 53.27 27.03 -0.11
CA SER A 431 52.41 27.00 1.08
C SER A 431 52.27 28.39 1.70
N SER A 432 51.08 28.74 2.20
CA SER A 432 50.95 29.63 3.35
C SER A 432 49.62 29.45 4.07
N SER A 433 49.72 29.01 5.32
CA SER A 433 48.71 29.04 6.37
C SER A 433 48.28 30.48 6.72
N ALA A 434 46.99 30.70 6.94
CA ALA A 434 46.52 31.75 7.84
C ALA A 434 45.15 31.37 8.43
N SER A 435 45.19 31.10 9.72
CA SER A 435 44.07 31.04 10.66
C SER A 435 43.42 32.41 10.84
N SER A 436 42.10 32.47 10.90
CA SER A 436 41.41 33.50 11.69
C SER A 436 40.11 32.93 12.26
N ALA A 437 40.16 32.64 13.56
CA ALA A 437 39.00 32.56 14.42
C ALA A 437 38.38 33.95 14.53
N SER A 438 37.05 34.01 14.49
CA SER A 438 36.29 35.14 15.01
C SER A 438 35.18 34.58 15.89
N ASP A 439 35.48 34.59 17.17
CA ASP A 439 34.58 34.39 18.29
C ASP A 439 34.04 35.76 18.71
N CYS A 440 32.72 35.93 18.72
CA CYS A 440 32.02 37.04 19.39
C CYS A 440 30.66 36.51 19.85
N GLY A 441 30.56 36.26 21.16
CA GLY A 441 29.36 35.78 21.82
C GLY A 441 28.34 36.86 22.16
N SER A 442 27.13 36.39 22.51
CA SER A 442 26.43 36.62 23.79
C SER A 442 24.97 36.12 23.68
N PRO A 443 24.33 35.73 24.80
CA PRO A 443 23.30 34.68 24.83
C PRO A 443 21.88 35.22 24.61
N PRO A 444 20.95 34.47 23.99
CA PRO A 444 19.52 34.74 24.16
C PRO A 444 19.04 34.18 25.50
N GLY A 445 18.32 35.03 26.23
CA GLY A 445 17.87 34.81 27.60
C GLY A 445 16.96 33.60 27.80
N ALA A 446 16.87 33.21 29.07
CA ALA A 446 16.02 32.16 29.58
C ALA A 446 14.58 32.29 29.08
N LEU A 447 14.22 31.45 28.09
CA LEU A 447 12.84 31.10 27.80
C LEU A 447 12.38 30.11 28.87
N SER A 448 11.21 30.39 29.44
CA SER A 448 10.56 29.58 30.49
C SER A 448 10.58 28.09 30.15
N PRO A 449 10.71 27.20 31.15
CA PRO A 449 10.65 25.77 30.91
C PRO A 449 9.31 25.43 30.26
N ALA A 450 9.37 24.78 29.09
CA ALA A 450 8.24 24.07 28.52
C ALA A 450 7.67 23.12 29.60
N PRO A 451 6.33 22.97 29.69
CA PRO A 451 5.74 22.07 30.68
C PRO A 451 6.31 20.67 30.48
N SER A 452 6.73 20.04 31.56
CA SER A 452 7.30 18.69 31.56
C SER A 452 6.39 17.71 30.80
N GLU A 453 6.98 16.81 30.00
CA GLU A 453 6.26 15.75 29.26
C GLU A 453 5.32 14.91 30.15
N THR A 454 5.57 14.89 31.46
CA THR A 454 4.72 14.26 32.48
C THR A 454 3.35 14.93 32.67
N ALA A 455 3.23 16.24 32.42
CA ALA A 455 1.96 16.97 32.51
C ALA A 455 1.11 16.82 31.23
N ALA A 456 1.76 16.71 30.06
CA ALA A 456 1.08 16.43 28.78
C ALA A 456 0.53 14.98 28.73
N ALA A 457 1.27 14.02 29.29
CA ALA A 457 0.84 12.63 29.42
C ALA A 457 -0.35 12.43 30.38
N ALA A 458 -0.50 13.29 31.40
CA ALA A 458 -1.65 13.29 32.30
C ALA A 458 -2.87 14.04 31.76
N ALA A 459 -2.69 14.98 30.82
CA ALA A 459 -3.76 15.76 30.19
C ALA A 459 -4.48 15.03 29.04
N ALA A 460 -3.77 14.17 28.29
CA ALA A 460 -4.35 13.39 27.19
C ALA A 460 -5.48 12.43 27.61
N PRO A 461 -5.39 11.68 28.73
CA PRO A 461 -6.48 10.85 29.23
C PRO A 461 -7.70 11.67 29.69
N ALA A 462 -7.48 12.83 30.31
CA ALA A 462 -8.56 13.71 30.74
C ALA A 462 -9.31 14.34 29.56
N ALA A 463 -8.59 14.75 28.51
CA ALA A 463 -9.18 15.24 27.26
C ALA A 463 -9.93 14.14 26.50
N ALA A 464 -9.39 12.92 26.44
CA ALA A 464 -10.06 11.76 25.86
C ALA A 464 -11.31 11.35 26.65
N ALA A 465 -11.25 11.39 27.99
CA ALA A 465 -12.39 11.14 28.87
C ALA A 465 -13.47 12.22 28.75
N ALA A 466 -13.09 13.49 28.60
CA ALA A 466 -14.01 14.60 28.34
C ALA A 466 -14.67 14.49 26.95
N ALA A 467 -13.90 14.13 25.92
CA ALA A 467 -14.42 13.87 24.58
C ALA A 467 -15.37 12.66 24.57
N ALA A 468 -15.05 11.59 25.32
CA ALA A 468 -15.90 10.42 25.51
C ALA A 468 -17.20 10.74 26.27
N ALA A 469 -17.13 11.58 27.31
CA ALA A 469 -18.32 12.03 28.05
C ALA A 469 -19.22 12.92 27.18
N ALA A 470 -18.63 13.81 26.37
CA ALA A 470 -19.36 14.65 25.41
C ALA A 470 -19.99 13.80 24.29
N ALA A 471 -19.27 12.79 23.80
CA ALA A 471 -19.75 11.77 22.87
C ALA A 471 -20.97 11.01 23.41
N ALA A 472 -20.87 10.47 24.63
CA ALA A 472 -21.96 9.75 25.28
C ALA A 472 -23.17 10.65 25.53
N ALA A 473 -22.95 11.92 25.93
CA ALA A 473 -24.00 12.91 26.12
C ALA A 473 -24.68 13.28 24.79
N ALA A 474 -23.93 13.41 23.69
CA ALA A 474 -24.47 13.69 22.36
C ALA A 474 -25.32 12.53 21.83
N VAL A 475 -24.87 11.28 22.01
CA VAL A 475 -25.64 10.08 21.62
C VAL A 475 -26.91 9.94 22.47
N ALA A 476 -26.83 10.17 23.78
CA ALA A 476 -27.99 10.13 24.68
C ALA A 476 -28.99 11.28 24.43
N ALA A 477 -28.52 12.49 24.11
CA ALA A 477 -29.37 13.61 23.74
C ALA A 477 -30.04 13.38 22.37
N ALA A 478 -29.32 12.81 21.41
CA ALA A 478 -29.87 12.45 20.11
C ALA A 478 -30.93 11.33 20.24
N ALA A 479 -30.79 10.41 21.21
CA ALA A 479 -31.78 9.35 21.47
C ALA A 479 -33.06 9.86 22.14
N LYS A 480 -32.98 11.02 22.83
CA LYS A 480 -34.13 11.70 23.47
C LYS A 480 -34.84 12.69 22.56
N GLY A 481 -34.14 13.29 21.60
CA GLY A 481 -34.72 14.15 20.59
C GLY A 481 -35.26 13.32 19.42
N SER A 482 -36.44 13.64 18.91
CA SER A 482 -37.11 13.01 17.76
C SER A 482 -36.38 13.16 16.41
N ARG A 483 -35.05 13.07 16.38
CA ARG A 483 -34.23 13.15 15.16
C ARG A 483 -34.04 11.75 14.60
N GLY A 484 -34.41 11.57 13.33
CA GLY A 484 -34.39 10.27 12.65
C GLY A 484 -33.01 9.58 12.67
N PRO A 485 -32.96 8.26 12.41
CA PRO A 485 -31.80 7.40 12.65
C PRO A 485 -30.48 7.94 12.07
N ARG A 486 -30.52 8.58 10.89
CA ARG A 486 -29.32 9.15 10.22
C ARG A 486 -28.59 10.24 11.02
N ALA A 487 -29.29 11.06 11.80
CA ALA A 487 -28.68 12.13 12.59
C ALA A 487 -28.02 11.57 13.86
N LEU A 488 -28.65 10.58 14.49
CA LEU A 488 -28.08 9.79 15.59
C LEU A 488 -26.78 9.10 15.15
N LEU A 489 -26.80 8.54 13.94
CA LEU A 489 -25.70 7.83 13.29
C LEU A 489 -24.48 8.73 13.01
N ALA A 490 -24.69 9.97 12.56
CA ALA A 490 -23.61 10.92 12.32
C ALA A 490 -22.93 11.37 13.63
N ALA A 491 -23.74 11.60 14.68
CA ALA A 491 -23.23 11.96 16.00
C ALA A 491 -22.40 10.82 16.62
N ALA A 492 -22.89 9.57 16.56
CA ALA A 492 -22.17 8.39 17.06
C ALA A 492 -20.83 8.17 16.32
N ARG A 493 -20.79 8.35 15.00
CA ARG A 493 -19.54 8.27 14.21
C ARG A 493 -18.51 9.30 14.62
N SER A 494 -18.93 10.55 14.82
CA SER A 494 -18.03 11.64 15.24
C SER A 494 -17.53 11.44 16.67
N ALA A 495 -18.38 10.91 17.55
CA ALA A 495 -18.10 10.60 18.94
C ALA A 495 -17.08 9.45 19.12
N VAL A 496 -17.26 8.37 18.36
CA VAL A 496 -16.41 7.17 18.42
C VAL A 496 -15.05 7.43 17.75
N ALA A 497 -14.98 8.24 16.69
CA ALA A 497 -13.73 8.55 15.99
C ALA A 497 -12.61 9.12 16.89
N GLY A 498 -12.96 9.86 17.95
CA GLY A 498 -11.98 10.38 18.93
C GLY A 498 -11.56 9.37 20.02
N ALA A 499 -12.30 8.28 20.19
CA ALA A 499 -12.13 7.31 21.26
C ALA A 499 -11.73 5.89 20.77
N VAL A 500 -11.67 5.68 19.45
CA VAL A 500 -11.21 4.44 18.78
C VAL A 500 -9.76 4.09 19.12
N ALA A 501 -8.97 5.01 19.67
CA ALA A 501 -7.56 4.74 20.01
C ALA A 501 -7.35 3.57 20.99
N THR A 502 -8.37 3.17 21.76
CA THR A 502 -8.28 2.05 22.72
C THR A 502 -9.13 0.83 22.35
N TYR A 503 -10.01 0.94 21.35
CA TYR A 503 -10.85 -0.18 20.90
C TYR A 503 -10.29 -0.77 19.60
N ARG A 504 -9.96 -2.06 19.67
CA ARG A 504 -9.54 -2.83 18.51
C ARG A 504 -10.72 -3.66 17.98
N PRO A 505 -11.24 -3.34 16.79
CA PRO A 505 -12.35 -4.09 16.22
C PRO A 505 -11.89 -5.48 15.79
N ASP A 506 -12.84 -6.42 15.77
CA ASP A 506 -12.69 -7.64 14.98
C ASP A 506 -12.79 -7.29 13.48
N TYR A 507 -11.64 -7.15 12.83
CA TYR A 507 -11.61 -6.81 11.41
C TYR A 507 -12.25 -7.88 10.53
N THR A 508 -12.32 -9.15 10.97
CA THR A 508 -12.92 -10.24 10.18
C THR A 508 -14.45 -10.12 10.10
N ALA A 509 -15.08 -9.44 11.05
CA ALA A 509 -16.49 -9.04 10.93
C ALA A 509 -16.68 -7.86 9.95
N CYS A 510 -15.62 -7.10 9.65
CA CYS A 510 -15.63 -5.94 8.77
C CYS A 510 -15.21 -6.24 7.33
N VAL A 511 -14.48 -7.32 7.08
CA VAL A 511 -13.83 -7.58 5.80
C VAL A 511 -13.73 -9.09 5.65
N ASP A 512 -14.02 -9.59 4.45
CA ASP A 512 -14.00 -11.01 4.15
C ASP A 512 -12.59 -11.49 3.76
N HIS A 513 -11.81 -10.67 3.03
CA HIS A 513 -10.50 -11.04 2.50
C HIS A 513 -9.43 -9.98 2.80
N PHE A 514 -8.25 -10.42 3.25
CA PHE A 514 -7.14 -9.54 3.63
C PHE A 514 -5.94 -9.74 2.72
N LEU A 515 -5.48 -8.65 2.11
CA LEU A 515 -4.36 -8.60 1.19
C LEU A 515 -3.30 -7.66 1.75
N VAL A 516 -2.39 -8.23 2.53
CA VAL A 516 -1.36 -7.50 3.25
C VAL A 516 -0.07 -7.52 2.44
N HIS A 517 0.59 -6.37 2.33
CA HIS A 517 1.86 -6.29 1.62
C HIS A 517 2.90 -7.27 2.22
N ALA A 518 3.35 -8.22 1.40
CA ALA A 518 4.41 -9.13 1.75
C ALA A 518 5.79 -8.51 1.51
N GLY A 519 6.16 -7.57 2.39
CA GLY A 519 7.51 -7.01 2.42
C GLY A 519 8.58 -8.01 2.86
N GLY A 520 8.14 -9.10 3.49
CA GLY A 520 8.94 -10.18 4.06
C GLY A 520 8.14 -10.85 5.18
N TYR A 521 8.63 -11.99 5.68
CA TYR A 521 7.94 -12.74 6.72
C TYR A 521 7.63 -11.90 7.97
N ALA A 522 8.62 -11.15 8.46
CA ALA A 522 8.48 -10.32 9.66
C ALA A 522 7.44 -9.20 9.51
N VAL A 523 7.35 -8.60 8.33
CA VAL A 523 6.34 -7.56 8.04
C VAL A 523 4.95 -8.17 8.10
N LEU A 524 4.74 -9.34 7.49
CA LEU A 524 3.45 -10.04 7.55
C LEU A 524 3.07 -10.44 8.98
N LYS A 525 4.01 -10.96 9.77
CA LYS A 525 3.77 -11.33 11.18
C LYS A 525 3.47 -10.11 12.05
N GLY A 526 4.22 -9.02 11.88
CA GLY A 526 3.98 -7.77 12.60
C GLY A 526 2.58 -7.23 12.30
N LEU A 527 2.20 -7.19 11.02
CA LEU A 527 0.87 -6.75 10.59
C LEU A 527 -0.25 -7.66 11.05
N GLN A 528 -0.05 -8.98 10.99
CA GLN A 528 -1.00 -9.95 11.53
C GLN A 528 -1.23 -9.71 13.02
N SER A 529 -0.14 -9.57 13.78
CA SER A 529 -0.17 -9.35 15.24
C SER A 529 -0.81 -8.02 15.60
N GLU A 530 -0.58 -6.97 14.81
CA GLU A 530 -1.16 -5.63 15.02
C GLU A 530 -2.64 -5.56 14.67
N LEU A 531 -3.11 -6.40 13.73
CA LEU A 531 -4.51 -6.44 13.30
C LEU A 531 -5.32 -7.58 13.93
N ALA A 532 -4.67 -8.55 14.59
CA ALA A 532 -5.28 -9.73 15.22
C ALA A 532 -5.99 -10.57 14.18
N LEU A 533 -5.35 -10.70 13.01
CA LEU A 533 -5.88 -11.49 11.93
C LEU A 533 -5.60 -12.98 12.20
N PRO A 534 -6.60 -13.85 11.99
CA PRO A 534 -6.38 -15.29 12.08
C PRO A 534 -5.41 -15.74 10.97
N ASP A 535 -4.70 -16.85 11.20
CA ASP A 535 -3.68 -17.34 10.26
C ASP A 535 -4.27 -17.60 8.86
N ALA A 536 -5.51 -18.12 8.81
CA ALA A 536 -6.24 -18.34 7.57
C ALA A 536 -6.41 -17.06 6.72
N ALA A 537 -6.59 -15.89 7.35
CA ALA A 537 -6.72 -14.62 6.64
C ALA A 537 -5.38 -14.13 6.05
N MET A 538 -4.26 -14.65 6.54
CA MET A 538 -2.92 -14.30 6.08
C MET A 538 -2.40 -15.19 4.95
N ILE A 539 -3.03 -16.35 4.72
CA ILE A 539 -2.62 -17.33 3.71
C ILE A 539 -2.41 -16.70 2.32
N PRO A 540 -3.29 -15.84 1.78
CA PRO A 540 -3.05 -15.22 0.47
C PRO A 540 -1.77 -14.40 0.39
N SER A 541 -1.43 -13.69 1.47
CA SER A 541 -0.24 -12.83 1.51
C SER A 541 1.03 -13.66 1.69
N PHE A 542 0.99 -14.72 2.50
CA PHE A 542 2.09 -15.68 2.63
C PHE A 542 2.28 -16.54 1.37
N ALA A 543 1.20 -16.89 0.67
CA ALA A 543 1.26 -17.58 -0.61
C ALA A 543 1.97 -16.71 -1.67
N ALA A 544 1.64 -15.42 -1.75
CA ALA A 544 2.32 -14.48 -2.62
C ALA A 544 3.82 -14.36 -2.27
N LEU A 545 4.17 -14.26 -0.98
CA LEU A 545 5.57 -14.24 -0.54
C LEU A 545 6.32 -15.52 -0.89
N ARG A 546 5.67 -16.67 -0.69
CA ARG A 546 6.24 -18.00 -0.96
C ARG A 546 6.55 -18.16 -2.44
N GLU A 547 5.58 -17.89 -3.31
CA GLU A 547 5.68 -18.17 -4.75
C GLU A 547 6.41 -17.05 -5.53
N TYR A 548 6.28 -15.79 -5.13
CA TYR A 548 6.80 -14.67 -5.91
C TYR A 548 7.77 -13.80 -5.15
N GLY A 549 7.96 -14.01 -3.85
CA GLY A 549 8.79 -13.15 -3.01
C GLY A 549 8.23 -11.73 -2.88
N ASN A 550 9.11 -10.80 -2.48
CA ASN A 550 8.74 -9.40 -2.40
C ASN A 550 8.82 -8.77 -3.79
N THR A 551 7.64 -8.66 -4.43
CA THR A 551 7.40 -7.98 -5.72
C THR A 551 6.91 -6.54 -5.52
N SER A 552 7.22 -5.94 -4.36
CA SER A 552 6.99 -4.53 -4.05
C SER A 552 5.53 -4.11 -4.25
N ALA A 553 5.28 -3.11 -5.10
CA ALA A 553 3.94 -2.57 -5.38
C ALA A 553 2.97 -3.61 -5.98
N SER A 554 3.46 -4.71 -6.52
CA SER A 554 2.64 -5.77 -7.13
C SER A 554 2.13 -6.79 -6.10
N THR A 555 2.72 -6.85 -4.91
CA THR A 555 2.52 -7.97 -3.99
C THR A 555 1.07 -8.18 -3.53
N THR A 556 0.33 -7.09 -3.24
CA THR A 556 -1.09 -7.22 -2.85
C THR A 556 -1.98 -7.68 -4.00
N TRP A 557 -1.54 -7.51 -5.25
CA TRP A 557 -2.24 -8.01 -6.43
C TRP A 557 -1.99 -9.49 -6.68
N TYR A 558 -0.77 -9.98 -6.43
CA TYR A 558 -0.50 -11.42 -6.37
C TYR A 558 -1.38 -12.10 -5.31
N ALA A 559 -1.48 -11.52 -4.12
CA ALA A 559 -2.38 -12.03 -3.08
C ALA A 559 -3.86 -12.03 -3.53
N LEU A 560 -4.35 -10.97 -4.19
CA LEU A 560 -5.70 -10.96 -4.76
C LEU A 560 -5.88 -12.05 -5.80
N GLY A 561 -4.90 -12.25 -6.69
CA GLY A 561 -4.93 -13.30 -7.71
C GLY A 561 -5.01 -14.69 -7.10
N TYR A 562 -4.29 -14.93 -5.99
CA TYR A 562 -4.40 -16.19 -5.23
C TYR A 562 -5.80 -16.35 -4.65
N THR A 563 -6.33 -15.32 -3.99
CA THR A 563 -7.68 -15.36 -3.43
C THR A 563 -8.72 -15.65 -4.51
N GLU A 564 -8.68 -14.98 -5.66
CA GLU A 564 -9.63 -15.25 -6.76
C GLU A 564 -9.46 -16.66 -7.38
N ALA A 565 -8.23 -17.17 -7.46
CA ALA A 565 -7.95 -18.46 -8.10
C ALA A 565 -8.22 -19.67 -7.18
N CYS A 566 -7.92 -19.56 -5.88
CA CYS A 566 -7.90 -20.68 -4.95
C CYS A 566 -8.96 -20.59 -3.83
N GLU A 567 -9.45 -19.39 -3.53
CA GLU A 567 -10.41 -19.19 -2.43
C GLU A 567 -11.81 -18.81 -2.91
N GLY A 568 -11.87 -18.01 -3.97
CA GLY A 568 -13.09 -17.39 -4.48
C GLY A 568 -13.51 -16.14 -3.69
N VAL A 569 -14.13 -15.18 -4.36
CA VAL A 569 -14.74 -14.00 -3.74
C VAL A 569 -16.19 -13.89 -4.20
N SER A 570 -17.13 -14.07 -3.27
CA SER A 570 -18.56 -13.98 -3.57
C SER A 570 -19.02 -12.53 -3.71
N ARG A 571 -20.06 -12.31 -4.51
CA ARG A 571 -20.70 -11.01 -4.70
C ARG A 571 -21.04 -10.37 -3.36
N GLY A 572 -20.68 -9.10 -3.21
CA GLY A 572 -20.91 -8.32 -1.99
C GLY A 572 -19.83 -8.45 -0.93
N GLN A 573 -18.95 -9.46 -1.01
CA GLN A 573 -17.80 -9.57 -0.11
C GLN A 573 -16.83 -8.40 -0.28
N ARG A 574 -16.15 -8.07 0.82
CA ARG A 574 -15.19 -6.98 0.92
C ARG A 574 -13.77 -7.51 0.95
N VAL A 575 -12.91 -6.89 0.16
CA VAL A 575 -11.47 -7.15 0.12
C VAL A 575 -10.72 -5.93 0.65
N PHE A 576 -9.82 -6.13 1.61
CA PHE A 576 -8.98 -5.09 2.19
C PHE A 576 -7.54 -5.25 1.74
N GLN A 577 -7.05 -4.29 0.97
CA GLN A 577 -5.64 -4.17 0.61
C GLN A 577 -4.94 -3.22 1.55
N LEU A 578 -3.77 -3.62 2.08
CA LEU A 578 -2.93 -2.81 2.96
C LEU A 578 -1.48 -2.84 2.48
N GLY A 579 -0.88 -1.66 2.32
CA GLY A 579 0.49 -1.49 1.88
C GLY A 579 1.24 -0.41 2.65
N VAL A 580 2.53 -0.62 2.84
CA VAL A 580 3.48 0.30 3.48
C VAL A 580 4.78 0.29 2.67
N GLY A 581 5.53 1.40 2.66
CA GLY A 581 6.74 1.55 1.86
C GLY A 581 7.61 2.72 2.29
N GLY A 582 8.74 2.92 1.59
CA GLY A 582 9.78 3.90 1.94
C GLY A 582 9.31 5.35 2.07
N GLY A 583 10.00 6.10 2.93
CA GLY A 583 9.53 7.39 3.46
C GLY A 583 8.21 7.27 4.23
N MET A 584 7.90 6.04 4.70
CA MET A 584 6.70 5.58 5.40
C MET A 584 5.39 6.07 4.80
N LYS A 585 5.25 5.82 3.51
CA LYS A 585 3.97 5.96 2.86
C LYS A 585 3.15 4.73 3.21
N GLY A 586 1.92 4.95 3.65
CA GLY A 586 0.97 3.89 3.99
C GLY A 586 -0.32 4.09 3.22
N GLY A 587 -0.95 3.00 2.81
CA GLY A 587 -2.21 3.07 2.08
C GLY A 587 -3.05 1.83 2.24
N CYS A 588 -4.36 2.03 2.25
CA CYS A 588 -5.32 0.93 2.22
C CYS A 588 -6.45 1.20 1.22
N ASN A 589 -6.99 0.11 0.66
CA ASN A 589 -8.14 0.12 -0.23
C ASN A 589 -9.16 -0.92 0.21
N VAL A 590 -10.44 -0.56 0.20
CA VAL A 590 -11.56 -1.47 0.45
C VAL A 590 -12.34 -1.62 -0.85
N TRP A 591 -12.36 -2.84 -1.38
CA TRP A 591 -13.08 -3.21 -2.58
C TRP A 591 -14.30 -4.01 -2.22
N ARG A 592 -15.39 -3.85 -2.98
CA ARG A 592 -16.57 -4.73 -2.89
C ARG A 592 -16.75 -5.49 -4.19
N ALA A 593 -16.89 -6.80 -4.10
CA ALA A 593 -17.16 -7.66 -5.25
C ALA A 593 -18.54 -7.34 -5.83
N LEU A 594 -18.60 -7.12 -7.15
CA LEU A 594 -19.84 -6.83 -7.88
C LEU A 594 -20.51 -8.10 -8.42
N ARG A 595 -19.74 -9.18 -8.54
CA ARG A 595 -20.15 -10.51 -8.99
C ARG A 595 -19.34 -11.58 -8.24
N ASP A 596 -19.73 -12.83 -8.36
CA ASP A 596 -18.91 -13.95 -7.91
C ASP A 596 -17.65 -14.02 -8.79
N VAL A 597 -16.51 -14.17 -8.15
CA VAL A 597 -15.19 -14.30 -8.77
C VAL A 597 -14.53 -15.55 -8.18
N ASP A 598 -14.73 -16.69 -8.84
CA ASP A 598 -14.15 -17.97 -8.48
C ASP A 598 -13.37 -18.58 -9.65
N GLY A 599 -12.34 -19.37 -9.34
CA GLY A 599 -11.57 -20.09 -10.35
C GLY A 599 -10.95 -19.21 -11.44
N SER A 600 -10.73 -17.92 -11.15
CA SER A 600 -10.23 -17.00 -12.15
C SER A 600 -8.87 -17.46 -12.68
N THR A 601 -8.70 -17.45 -14.00
CA THR A 601 -7.50 -17.96 -14.66
C THR A 601 -6.40 -16.91 -14.67
N HIS A 602 -5.73 -16.73 -13.53
CA HIS A 602 -4.46 -15.99 -13.45
C HIS A 602 -3.32 -16.89 -13.87
N ALA A 603 -2.50 -16.49 -14.85
CA ALA A 603 -1.36 -17.31 -15.29
C ALA A 603 -0.38 -17.58 -14.16
N ALA A 604 -0.17 -16.60 -13.28
CA ALA A 604 0.58 -16.75 -12.04
C ALA A 604 0.14 -18.00 -11.25
N TRP A 605 -1.16 -18.10 -10.93
CA TRP A 605 -1.68 -19.10 -10.01
C TRP A 605 -2.18 -20.39 -10.66
N ARG A 606 -2.11 -20.49 -11.99
CA ARG A 606 -2.63 -21.64 -12.77
C ARG A 606 -2.05 -22.98 -12.31
N HIS A 607 -0.79 -23.01 -11.90
CA HIS A 607 -0.08 -24.20 -11.45
C HIS A 607 -0.68 -24.85 -10.20
N LEU A 608 -1.46 -24.10 -9.39
CA LEU A 608 -2.16 -24.66 -8.23
C LEU A 608 -3.48 -25.35 -8.60
N GLY A 609 -4.04 -25.11 -9.80
CA GLY A 609 -5.29 -25.73 -10.23
C GLY A 609 -6.48 -25.47 -9.29
N GLY A 610 -6.50 -24.31 -8.61
CA GLY A 610 -7.51 -23.95 -7.61
C GLY A 610 -7.28 -24.55 -6.22
N ARG A 611 -6.19 -25.29 -6.02
CA ARG A 611 -5.82 -25.84 -4.71
C ARG A 611 -5.34 -24.73 -3.78
N ARG A 612 -5.83 -24.77 -2.53
CA ARG A 612 -5.36 -23.88 -1.45
C ARG A 612 -4.03 -24.39 -0.88
N ILE A 613 -3.12 -23.45 -0.64
CA ILE A 613 -1.89 -23.67 0.11
C ILE A 613 -2.26 -23.76 1.60
N THR A 614 -1.73 -24.78 2.26
CA THR A 614 -1.86 -24.96 3.71
C THR A 614 -0.68 -24.34 4.45
N GLU A 615 -0.85 -24.05 5.74
CA GLU A 615 0.23 -23.51 6.57
C GLU A 615 1.46 -24.43 6.62
N ALA A 616 1.27 -25.75 6.51
CA ALA A 616 2.34 -26.74 6.51
C ALA A 616 3.25 -26.63 5.27
N GLU A 617 2.72 -26.11 4.15
CA GLU A 617 3.45 -25.90 2.91
C GLU A 617 4.24 -24.58 2.88
N LEU A 618 4.04 -23.71 3.88
CA LEU A 618 4.78 -22.45 3.97
C LEU A 618 6.24 -22.73 4.40
N PRO A 619 7.23 -22.08 3.76
CA PRO A 619 8.65 -22.23 4.12
C PRO A 619 8.93 -21.85 5.57
N ARG A 620 8.12 -20.95 6.13
CA ARG A 620 8.12 -20.59 7.54
C ARG A 620 6.68 -20.57 8.03
N GLY A 621 6.37 -21.37 9.05
CA GLY A 621 4.99 -21.53 9.56
C GLY A 621 4.49 -20.28 10.27
N ILE A 622 3.20 -19.95 10.16
CA ILE A 622 2.63 -18.73 10.74
C ILE A 622 2.50 -18.85 12.26
N THR A 623 2.03 -20.00 12.74
CA THR A 623 1.70 -20.25 14.15
C THR A 623 2.93 -20.58 14.98
N GLN A 624 3.73 -21.55 14.52
CA GLN A 624 4.85 -22.11 15.28
C GLN A 624 6.21 -21.53 14.89
N ASP A 625 6.22 -20.58 13.95
CA ASP A 625 7.42 -19.91 13.44
C ASP A 625 8.56 -20.85 13.01
N VAL A 626 8.22 -22.08 12.60
CA VAL A 626 9.20 -23.11 12.22
C VAL A 626 9.70 -22.85 10.80
N VAL A 627 11.01 -22.73 10.65
CA VAL A 627 11.69 -22.68 9.34
C VAL A 627 11.79 -24.09 8.78
N ARG A 628 11.26 -24.30 7.58
CA ARG A 628 11.18 -25.60 6.90
C ARG A 628 12.14 -25.61 5.71
N HIS A 629 13.37 -26.04 5.97
CA HIS A 629 14.38 -26.26 4.93
C HIS A 629 15.24 -27.46 5.32
N ALA A 630 15.66 -28.28 4.35
CA ALA A 630 16.40 -29.52 4.60
C ALA A 630 17.70 -29.32 5.39
N ARG A 631 18.31 -28.13 5.27
CA ARG A 631 19.52 -27.72 6.00
C ARG A 631 19.25 -26.64 7.06
N ALA A 632 18.01 -26.40 7.46
CA ALA A 632 17.68 -25.36 8.44
C ALA A 632 18.44 -25.57 9.76
N ASP A 633 18.46 -26.81 10.26
CA ASP A 633 19.06 -27.15 11.56
C ASP A 633 20.59 -26.97 11.57
N GLU A 634 21.28 -27.34 10.48
CA GLU A 634 22.74 -27.20 10.34
C GLU A 634 23.19 -25.74 10.50
N PHE A 635 22.42 -24.80 9.94
CA PHE A 635 22.79 -23.38 9.90
C PHE A 635 22.18 -22.55 11.02
N LEU A 636 21.01 -22.93 11.54
CA LEU A 636 20.42 -22.29 12.72
C LEU A 636 21.13 -22.73 14.01
N ALA A 637 21.69 -23.94 14.08
CA ALA A 637 22.51 -24.38 15.21
C ALA A 637 23.82 -23.60 15.36
N GLY A 638 24.37 -23.08 14.25
CA GLY A 638 25.53 -22.18 14.25
C GLY A 638 25.27 -20.81 14.93
N VAL A 639 24.02 -20.49 15.23
CA VAL A 639 23.60 -19.30 15.99
C VAL A 639 23.63 -19.57 17.51
N GLY A 640 23.70 -20.84 17.93
CA GLY A 640 23.74 -21.29 19.32
C GLY A 640 25.15 -21.36 19.91
N GLY A 641 25.91 -20.27 19.81
CA GLY A 641 27.18 -20.13 20.53
C GLY A 641 26.95 -19.95 22.03
N ALA A 642 27.19 -21.02 22.80
CA ALA A 642 27.31 -21.09 24.26
C ALA A 642 26.00 -21.03 25.09
N ARG A 643 25.35 -22.19 25.24
CA ARG A 643 25.01 -22.72 26.57
C ARG A 643 25.10 -24.24 26.57
N GLY A 644 25.81 -24.76 27.57
CA GLY A 644 26.27 -26.13 27.67
C GLY A 644 25.16 -27.18 27.69
N GLY A 645 25.58 -28.41 27.38
CA GLY A 645 24.73 -29.49 26.94
C GLY A 645 23.69 -30.00 27.93
N ALA A 646 22.60 -30.49 27.36
CA ALA A 646 21.84 -31.63 27.87
C ALA A 646 21.14 -32.32 26.70
N LYS A 647 21.18 -33.65 26.70
CA LYS A 647 20.69 -34.56 25.66
C LYS A 647 19.16 -34.48 25.45
N ALA A 648 18.79 -34.81 24.21
CA ALA A 648 17.55 -35.46 23.75
C ALA A 648 16.37 -35.58 24.74
N GLY A 649 15.27 -34.94 24.37
CA GLY A 649 13.93 -35.17 24.92
C GLY A 649 12.97 -34.11 24.40
N GLY A 650 11.96 -34.52 23.62
CA GLY A 650 10.95 -33.59 23.12
C GLY A 650 10.22 -32.90 24.27
N ASN A 651 9.96 -31.60 24.13
CA ASN A 651 8.72 -30.98 24.61
C ASN A 651 8.57 -29.52 24.18
N HIS A 652 7.31 -29.20 23.89
CA HIS A 652 6.64 -27.91 23.91
C HIS A 652 7.44 -26.70 24.41
N PHE A 653 7.63 -25.72 23.53
CA PHE A 653 7.83 -24.34 23.96
C PHE A 653 6.47 -23.69 24.23
N ALA A 654 6.20 -23.47 25.52
CA ALA A 654 5.10 -22.66 26.00
C ALA A 654 5.36 -21.18 25.67
N ALA A 655 4.27 -20.47 25.36
CA ALA A 655 4.25 -19.03 25.13
C ALA A 655 4.88 -18.27 26.31
N ALA A 656 5.94 -17.51 26.03
CA ALA A 656 6.46 -16.48 26.91
C ALA A 656 6.36 -15.13 26.17
N THR A 657 5.71 -14.21 26.86
CA THR A 657 5.43 -12.83 26.50
C THR A 657 6.68 -11.95 26.54
N THR A 658 6.63 -10.87 25.76
CA THR A 658 7.43 -9.62 25.82
C THR A 658 8.92 -9.67 25.43
N ASP A 659 9.27 -8.71 24.57
CA ASP A 659 10.61 -8.27 24.13
C ASP A 659 11.48 -9.26 23.36
N ASP A 660 11.24 -9.39 22.04
CA ASP A 660 12.30 -9.76 21.09
C ASP A 660 12.03 -9.26 19.64
N SER A 661 11.58 -8.01 19.49
CA SER A 661 11.33 -7.39 18.18
C SER A 661 12.58 -6.79 17.50
N GLY A 662 13.78 -6.97 18.07
CA GLY A 662 15.05 -6.43 17.55
C GLY A 662 15.89 -7.38 16.70
N ALA A 663 15.58 -8.68 16.64
CA ALA A 663 16.53 -9.71 16.20
C ALA A 663 16.71 -9.89 14.66
N LEU A 664 16.26 -8.94 13.83
CA LEU A 664 16.43 -9.03 12.36
C LEU A 664 17.57 -8.18 11.78
N LEU A 665 18.09 -7.21 12.54
CA LEU A 665 19.25 -6.39 12.13
C LEU A 665 20.44 -6.49 13.09
N GLU A 666 20.38 -7.37 14.08
CA GLU A 666 21.53 -7.71 14.94
C GLU A 666 22.25 -9.00 14.56
N HIS A 667 21.77 -9.77 13.55
CA HIS A 667 22.40 -11.02 13.12
C HIS A 667 22.50 -11.19 11.61
#